data_AF-A0A1J5EBW7-F1
#
_entry.id   AF-A0A1J5EBW7-F1
#
_cell.length_a   1.000
_cell.length_b   1.000
_cell.length_c   1.000
_cell.angle_alpha   90.00
_cell.angle_beta   90.00
_cell.angle_gamma   90.00
#
_symmetry.space_group_name_H-M   'P 1'
#
loop_
_entity.id
_entity.type
_entity.pdbx_description
1 polymer ?
#
loop_
_entity_poly.entity_id
_entity_poly.type
_entity_poly.pdbx_seq_one_letter_code
_entity_poly.pdbx_strand_id
1 'polypeptide(L)'
;MAVSVSTPLSPFEKAVLAQVAATLIPAGQRIDAGGEVTVERLERLLAAAPGAVTTFARVASYLMHFGSLPRHARPLSWLGPEARERYLREWSELPYPLRLLPRGLFALLKSAHFMERQVFEGLDCRWRVDPVAEEKPARTLEQVVESDGGPELELEANVIVVGSGAGGAVVAKELAELGYAVIMVEEGLYFRRKDFTGQAISMNQLMYRDGGMTFTVGNAAILLPQGRTVGGTTTINSGTCYRAPEKVFESWRREAGLVEFTSDSMAPHFERVERVMGVAAAQEAYLGGVARIIRRGCERMGIEGHGPLLRNAPECDGQGVCCFGCPTDAKRGANVTYVPMALQRGALLLSGFKVTQIEMEGGRIAGVVAQGAPGADGRRQRARLRAPAVVLACGTIQTPALLLRMGLANGSGQLGRNLSIHPAASAVAEFEEVIHAWNSIPQGYAIEAFHNEGMLFEGAFVPLDVLAGLFPFHGRPYVELMERYNHLAAFGFLVKDTSRGRVLLGPGGKEFVLYYLNKQDRLKLQKGLEILARIYFAAGARKVVPGVRNFDILTEPAQLEGFRNARLKASDFELSAYHPLGTARMGADPHRSVVGPNHECHDHPGLYIVDGSCIPSSLGVNPMLTIMAMATRAAGVIAAQLED
;
A
#
# COMPACT_ATOMS: atom_id res chain seq x y z
N MET A 1 5.56 -17.99 7.82
CA MET A 1 5.87 -17.30 9.10
C MET A 1 5.49 -18.26 10.23
N ALA A 2 6.29 -18.42 11.28
CA ALA A 2 5.74 -19.02 12.50
C ALA A 2 4.68 -18.04 12.97
N VAL A 3 3.40 -18.40 12.79
CA VAL A 3 2.32 -17.72 13.47
C VAL A 3 2.68 -17.89 14.93
N SER A 4 3.20 -16.82 15.55
CA SER A 4 3.17 -16.70 17.00
C SER A 4 1.73 -17.00 17.33
N VAL A 5 1.47 -18.18 17.90
CA VAL A 5 0.12 -18.58 18.29
C VAL A 5 -0.29 -17.52 19.28
N SER A 6 -1.06 -16.54 18.80
CA SER A 6 -1.42 -15.41 19.62
C SER A 6 -2.29 -16.00 20.71
N THR A 7 -1.89 -15.83 21.97
CA THR A 7 -2.73 -16.29 23.07
C THR A 7 -4.11 -15.64 22.92
N PRO A 8 -5.20 -16.39 23.12
CA PRO A 8 -6.55 -15.85 22.99
C PRO A 8 -6.80 -14.78 24.06
N LEU A 9 -7.73 -13.88 23.79
CA LEU A 9 -8.07 -12.82 24.74
C LEU A 9 -8.67 -13.44 26.02
N SER A 10 -8.33 -12.89 27.18
CA SER A 10 -8.92 -13.33 28.45
C SER A 10 -10.40 -12.96 28.54
N PRO A 11 -11.21 -13.66 29.36
CA PRO A 11 -12.63 -13.29 29.55
C PRO A 11 -12.82 -11.83 29.96
N PHE A 12 -11.91 -11.28 30.76
CA PHE A 12 -11.91 -9.86 31.15
C PHE A 12 -11.68 -8.95 29.93
N GLU A 13 -10.64 -9.21 29.14
CA GLU A 13 -10.33 -8.43 27.93
C GLU A 13 -11.52 -8.44 26.96
N LYS A 14 -12.16 -9.59 26.78
CA LYS A 14 -13.35 -9.74 25.92
C LYS A 14 -14.52 -8.91 26.42
N ALA A 15 -14.84 -8.97 27.72
CA ALA A 15 -15.94 -8.23 28.30
C ALA A 15 -15.74 -6.70 28.16
N VAL A 16 -14.52 -6.22 28.36
CA VAL A 16 -14.19 -4.79 28.15
C VAL A 16 -14.37 -4.39 26.69
N LEU A 17 -13.80 -5.16 25.76
CA LEU A 17 -13.88 -4.86 24.34
C LEU A 17 -15.32 -4.93 23.80
N ALA A 18 -16.17 -5.81 24.34
CA ALA A 18 -17.57 -5.88 23.97
C ALA A 18 -18.32 -4.59 24.35
N GLN A 19 -18.06 -4.04 25.53
CA GLN A 19 -18.65 -2.77 25.97
C GLN A 19 -18.13 -1.58 25.15
N VAL A 20 -16.86 -1.60 24.76
CA VAL A 20 -16.30 -0.63 23.82
C VAL A 20 -17.00 -0.74 22.46
N ALA A 21 -17.09 -1.95 21.88
CA ALA A 21 -17.74 -2.20 20.60
C ALA A 21 -19.20 -1.72 20.57
N ALA A 22 -19.98 -2.05 21.62
CA ALA A 22 -21.37 -1.61 21.76
C ALA A 22 -21.54 -0.09 21.82
N THR A 23 -20.53 0.63 22.28
CA THR A 23 -20.54 2.10 22.34
C THR A 23 -20.10 2.71 21.02
N LEU A 24 -19.12 2.10 20.35
CA LEU A 24 -18.64 2.56 19.06
C LEU A 24 -19.68 2.36 17.95
N ILE A 25 -20.44 1.27 18.06
CA ILE A 25 -21.42 0.80 17.08
C ILE A 25 -22.73 0.51 17.83
N PRO A 26 -23.51 1.54 18.21
CA PRO A 26 -24.84 1.32 18.78
C PRO A 26 -25.77 0.69 17.72
N ALA A 27 -26.90 0.11 18.16
CA ALA A 27 -27.87 -0.47 17.24
C ALA A 27 -28.45 0.60 16.29
N GLY A 28 -28.46 0.29 15.00
CA GLY A 28 -29.14 1.03 13.94
C GLY A 28 -30.47 0.38 13.54
N GLN A 29 -31.02 0.83 12.41
CA GLN A 29 -32.14 0.23 11.71
C GLN A 29 -31.75 -1.05 10.94
N ARG A 30 -30.55 -1.10 10.35
CA ARG A 30 -30.03 -2.20 9.52
C ARG A 30 -28.75 -2.84 10.07
N ILE A 31 -28.09 -2.16 11.01
CA ILE A 31 -26.81 -2.60 11.58
C ILE A 31 -27.03 -2.94 13.06
N ASP A 32 -26.75 -4.19 13.42
CA ASP A 32 -26.83 -4.63 14.81
C ASP A 32 -25.79 -3.91 15.69
N ALA A 33 -26.07 -3.81 16.99
CA ALA A 33 -25.09 -3.26 17.92
C ALA A 33 -23.80 -4.10 17.95
N GLY A 34 -22.66 -3.42 18.11
CA GLY A 34 -21.42 -4.07 18.50
C GLY A 34 -21.56 -4.75 19.87
N GLY A 35 -20.70 -5.74 20.14
CA GLY A 35 -20.79 -6.50 21.39
C GLY A 35 -19.92 -7.76 21.36
N GLU A 36 -20.35 -8.80 22.07
CA GLU A 36 -19.60 -10.07 22.20
C GLU A 36 -19.29 -10.70 20.83
N VAL A 37 -20.27 -10.74 19.93
CA VAL A 37 -20.09 -11.26 18.56
C VAL A 37 -19.03 -10.47 17.79
N THR A 38 -18.91 -9.15 18.02
CA THR A 38 -17.85 -8.34 17.41
C THR A 38 -16.47 -8.70 17.95
N VAL A 39 -16.38 -9.03 19.24
CA VAL A 39 -15.13 -9.46 19.87
C VAL A 39 -14.72 -10.85 19.40
N GLU A 40 -15.66 -11.77 19.22
CA GLU A 40 -15.37 -13.09 18.62
C GLU A 40 -14.80 -12.96 17.20
N ARG A 41 -15.35 -12.04 16.40
CA ARG A 41 -14.81 -11.70 15.07
C ARG A 41 -13.42 -11.09 15.17
N LEU A 42 -13.20 -10.19 16.13
CA LEU A 42 -11.88 -9.62 16.39
C LEU A 42 -10.86 -10.69 16.78
N GLU A 43 -11.22 -11.70 17.58
CA GLU A 43 -10.32 -12.80 17.91
C GLU A 43 -9.89 -13.60 16.69
N ARG A 44 -10.81 -13.86 15.74
CA ARG A 44 -10.46 -14.48 14.45
C ARG A 44 -9.44 -13.65 13.67
N LEU A 45 -9.60 -12.32 13.67
CA LEU A 45 -8.63 -11.42 13.05
C LEU A 45 -7.27 -11.43 13.74
N LEU A 46 -7.26 -11.37 15.07
CA LEU A 46 -6.04 -11.36 15.88
C LEU A 46 -5.26 -12.68 15.76
N ALA A 47 -5.95 -13.81 15.62
CA ALA A 47 -5.33 -15.12 15.44
C ALA A 47 -4.48 -15.21 14.15
N ALA A 48 -4.84 -14.44 13.13
CA ALA A 48 -4.11 -14.35 11.86
C ALA A 48 -3.16 -13.14 11.79
N ALA A 49 -3.18 -12.26 12.80
CA ALA A 49 -2.36 -11.05 12.84
C ALA A 49 -0.97 -11.32 13.47
N PRO A 50 0.02 -10.44 13.24
CA PRO A 50 1.26 -10.46 14.00
C PRO A 50 0.98 -10.34 15.51
N GLY A 51 1.68 -11.11 16.35
CA GLY A 51 1.42 -11.15 17.80
C GLY A 51 1.49 -9.78 18.50
N ALA A 52 2.24 -8.83 17.95
CA ALA A 52 2.26 -7.44 18.43
C ALA A 52 0.88 -6.75 18.37
N VAL A 53 0.04 -7.09 17.39
CA VAL A 53 -1.33 -6.55 17.27
C VAL A 53 -2.22 -7.10 18.37
N THR A 54 -2.11 -8.39 18.68
CA THR A 54 -2.81 -9.01 19.82
C THR A 54 -2.37 -8.39 21.15
N THR A 55 -1.06 -8.23 21.36
CA THR A 55 -0.53 -7.54 22.54
C THR A 55 -1.04 -6.10 22.63
N PHE A 56 -1.09 -5.37 21.52
CA PHE A 56 -1.66 -4.03 21.46
C PHE A 56 -3.13 -4.01 21.90
N ALA A 57 -3.97 -4.90 21.37
CA ALA A 57 -5.39 -4.97 21.72
C ALA A 57 -5.60 -5.25 23.22
N ARG A 58 -4.80 -6.15 23.79
CA ARG A 58 -4.81 -6.45 25.23
C ARG A 58 -4.46 -5.21 26.04
N VAL A 59 -3.29 -4.61 25.79
CA VAL A 59 -2.83 -3.42 26.52
C VAL A 59 -3.85 -2.29 26.41
N ALA A 60 -4.41 -2.05 25.23
CA ALA A 60 -5.42 -1.03 25.01
C ALA A 60 -6.69 -1.29 25.85
N SER A 61 -7.16 -2.55 25.95
CA SER A 61 -8.32 -2.90 26.79
C SER A 61 -8.10 -2.57 28.27
N TYR A 62 -6.91 -2.90 28.83
CA TYR A 62 -6.57 -2.59 30.22
C TYR A 62 -6.47 -1.08 30.46
N LEU A 63 -5.77 -0.36 29.57
CA LEU A 63 -5.62 1.09 29.66
C LEU A 63 -6.98 1.80 29.56
N MET A 64 -7.85 1.37 28.65
CA MET A 64 -9.20 1.94 28.52
C MET A 64 -10.07 1.64 29.74
N HIS A 65 -10.01 0.43 30.27
CA HIS A 65 -10.82 0.04 31.41
C HIS A 65 -10.46 0.81 32.69
N PHE A 66 -9.18 0.84 33.04
CA PHE A 66 -8.72 1.50 34.27
C PHE A 66 -8.48 3.00 34.10
N GLY A 67 -8.28 3.48 32.86
CA GLY A 67 -8.06 4.90 32.56
C GLY A 67 -9.25 5.81 32.88
N SER A 68 -10.45 5.27 33.11
CA SER A 68 -11.62 6.06 33.49
C SER A 68 -11.66 6.36 35.00
N LEU A 69 -10.94 5.59 35.84
CA LEU A 69 -10.97 5.75 37.30
C LEU A 69 -10.63 7.17 37.76
N PRO A 70 -9.58 7.85 37.25
CA PRO A 70 -9.20 9.17 37.74
C PRO A 70 -10.25 10.26 37.51
N ARG A 71 -11.13 10.10 36.51
CA ARG A 71 -12.14 11.11 36.12
C ARG A 71 -13.56 10.73 36.50
N HIS A 72 -13.87 9.44 36.49
CA HIS A 72 -15.24 8.95 36.68
C HIS A 72 -15.42 8.11 37.97
N ALA A 73 -14.34 7.91 38.74
CA ALA A 73 -14.32 7.07 39.95
C ALA A 73 -14.78 5.61 39.76
N ARG A 74 -15.00 5.20 38.51
CA ARG A 74 -15.45 3.86 38.09
C ARG A 74 -14.69 3.43 36.85
N PRO A 75 -14.38 2.13 36.70
CA PRO A 75 -13.79 1.61 35.48
C PRO A 75 -14.80 1.66 34.31
N LEU A 76 -14.31 1.60 33.06
CA LEU A 76 -15.14 1.76 31.85
C LEU A 76 -16.36 0.84 31.84
N SER A 77 -16.19 -0.42 32.26
CA SER A 77 -17.26 -1.42 32.21
C SER A 77 -18.37 -1.16 33.23
N TRP A 78 -18.16 -0.26 34.20
CA TRP A 78 -19.14 0.12 35.22
C TRP A 78 -19.76 1.50 34.94
N LEU A 79 -19.36 2.15 33.85
CA LEU A 79 -19.99 3.39 33.38
C LEU A 79 -21.32 3.06 32.69
N GLY A 80 -22.34 3.88 32.93
CA GLY A 80 -23.56 3.86 32.13
C GLY A 80 -23.29 4.27 30.67
N PRO A 81 -24.20 3.98 29.73
CA PRO A 81 -23.99 4.19 28.29
C PRO A 81 -23.52 5.60 27.92
N GLU A 82 -24.19 6.64 28.42
CA GLU A 82 -23.85 8.04 28.13
C GLU A 82 -22.47 8.46 28.68
N ALA A 83 -22.15 8.02 29.91
CA ALA A 83 -20.87 8.31 30.53
C ALA A 83 -19.72 7.61 29.79
N ARG A 84 -19.97 6.39 29.30
CA ARG A 84 -19.01 5.63 28.51
C ARG A 84 -18.79 6.23 27.13
N GLU A 85 -19.83 6.68 26.44
CA GLU A 85 -19.69 7.38 25.14
C GLU A 85 -18.84 8.63 25.29
N ARG A 86 -19.12 9.45 26.33
CA ARG A 86 -18.34 10.63 26.65
C ARG A 86 -16.87 10.29 26.90
N TYR A 87 -16.61 9.24 27.69
CA TYR A 87 -15.25 8.77 27.99
C TYR A 87 -14.50 8.32 26.72
N LEU A 88 -15.13 7.56 25.82
CA LEU A 88 -14.49 7.16 24.55
C LEU A 88 -14.26 8.34 23.59
N ARG A 89 -15.11 9.36 23.65
CA ARG A 89 -14.90 10.62 22.92
C ARG A 89 -13.68 11.36 23.45
N GLU A 90 -13.50 11.46 24.77
CA GLU A 90 -12.28 12.05 25.37
C GLU A 90 -10.99 11.35 24.93
N TRP A 91 -11.04 10.02 24.76
CA TRP A 91 -9.92 9.25 24.23
C TRP A 91 -9.57 9.61 22.78
N SER A 92 -10.59 9.87 21.97
CA SER A 92 -10.42 10.33 20.58
C SER A 92 -9.79 11.73 20.52
N GLU A 93 -10.03 12.53 21.56
CA GLU A 93 -9.49 13.88 21.73
C GLU A 93 -8.06 13.95 22.31
N LEU A 94 -7.44 12.82 22.67
CA LEU A 94 -6.05 12.82 23.16
C LEU A 94 -5.09 13.51 22.17
N PRO A 95 -3.97 14.09 22.65
CA PRO A 95 -2.96 14.66 21.76
C PRO A 95 -2.25 13.55 20.98
N TYR A 96 -1.70 13.90 19.83
CA TYR A 96 -0.77 13.03 19.11
C TYR A 96 0.55 12.89 19.89
N PRO A 97 1.15 11.69 20.01
CA PRO A 97 0.74 10.42 19.38
C PRO A 97 -0.22 9.56 20.21
N LEU A 98 -0.58 9.95 21.44
CA LEU A 98 -1.40 9.14 22.35
C LEU A 98 -2.75 8.71 21.73
N ARG A 99 -3.37 9.56 20.90
CA ARG A 99 -4.62 9.24 20.18
C ARG A 99 -4.53 8.10 19.17
N LEU A 100 -3.34 7.70 18.74
CA LEU A 100 -3.18 6.56 17.82
C LEU A 100 -3.65 5.25 18.47
N LEU A 101 -3.57 5.15 19.79
CA LEU A 101 -3.98 3.95 20.52
C LEU A 101 -5.50 3.71 20.46
N PRO A 102 -6.38 4.67 20.86
CA PRO A 102 -7.82 4.49 20.66
C PRO A 102 -8.19 4.31 19.20
N ARG A 103 -7.57 5.08 18.30
CA ARG A 103 -7.86 5.02 16.87
C ARG A 103 -7.61 3.64 16.28
N GLY A 104 -6.45 3.03 16.57
CA GLY A 104 -6.11 1.70 16.09
C GLY A 104 -7.07 0.63 16.63
N LEU A 105 -7.40 0.68 17.92
CA LEU A 105 -8.34 -0.27 18.52
C LEU A 105 -9.75 -0.12 17.93
N PHE A 106 -10.23 1.12 17.78
CA PHE A 106 -11.56 1.39 17.24
C PHE A 106 -11.68 0.95 15.78
N ALA A 107 -10.63 1.17 14.97
CA ALA A 107 -10.57 0.67 13.60
C ALA A 107 -10.68 -0.86 13.54
N LEU A 108 -9.95 -1.58 14.40
CA LEU A 108 -10.01 -3.05 14.47
C LEU A 108 -11.41 -3.55 14.85
N LEU A 109 -12.04 -2.95 15.87
CA LEU A 109 -13.40 -3.34 16.29
C LEU A 109 -14.44 -3.06 15.21
N LYS A 110 -14.34 -1.91 14.53
CA LYS A 110 -15.24 -1.56 13.42
C LYS A 110 -15.05 -2.52 12.25
N SER A 111 -13.83 -2.75 11.78
CA SER A 111 -13.61 -3.72 10.70
C SER A 111 -14.10 -5.11 11.09
N ALA A 112 -13.77 -5.60 12.30
CA ALA A 112 -14.26 -6.89 12.79
C ALA A 112 -15.80 -7.01 12.76
N HIS A 113 -16.51 -5.93 13.08
CA HIS A 113 -17.97 -5.92 13.06
C HIS A 113 -18.54 -6.10 11.64
N PHE A 114 -17.96 -5.44 10.64
CA PHE A 114 -18.50 -5.43 9.27
C PHE A 114 -18.05 -6.61 8.41
N MET A 115 -17.13 -7.45 8.88
CA MET A 115 -16.54 -8.59 8.16
C MET A 115 -17.43 -9.86 8.11
N GLU A 116 -18.75 -9.74 8.02
CA GLU A 116 -19.62 -10.91 7.91
C GLU A 116 -20.59 -10.79 6.75
N ARG A 117 -20.88 -11.96 6.17
CA ARG A 117 -21.82 -12.11 5.06
C ARG A 117 -23.17 -11.45 5.34
N GLN A 118 -23.71 -11.66 6.54
CA GLN A 118 -25.01 -11.11 6.95
C GLN A 118 -25.02 -9.57 6.93
N VAL A 119 -23.92 -8.92 7.28
CA VAL A 119 -23.81 -7.44 7.28
C VAL A 119 -23.73 -6.91 5.86
N PHE A 120 -22.96 -7.58 4.99
CA PHE A 120 -22.88 -7.21 3.58
C PHE A 120 -24.23 -7.40 2.87
N GLU A 121 -24.88 -8.55 3.04
CA GLU A 121 -26.20 -8.81 2.46
C GLU A 121 -27.25 -7.85 3.05
N GLY A 122 -27.20 -7.58 4.36
CA GLY A 122 -28.09 -6.64 5.04
C GLY A 122 -27.94 -5.19 4.59
N LEU A 123 -26.82 -4.83 3.93
CA LEU A 123 -26.56 -3.51 3.32
C LEU A 123 -26.53 -3.56 1.78
N ASP A 124 -27.08 -4.61 1.16
CA ASP A 124 -27.11 -4.80 -0.31
C ASP A 124 -25.72 -4.69 -0.97
N CYS A 125 -24.70 -5.24 -0.32
CA CYS A 125 -23.31 -5.23 -0.78
C CYS A 125 -22.87 -6.63 -1.21
N ARG A 126 -21.99 -6.71 -2.22
CA ARG A 126 -21.40 -7.98 -2.63
C ARG A 126 -20.38 -8.47 -1.59
N TRP A 127 -20.65 -9.64 -1.00
CA TRP A 127 -19.78 -10.27 0.02
C TRP A 127 -18.47 -10.84 -0.55
N ARG A 128 -18.53 -11.54 -1.69
CA ARG A 128 -17.37 -12.19 -2.31
C ARG A 128 -17.46 -12.16 -3.83
N VAL A 129 -16.33 -12.40 -4.49
CA VAL A 129 -16.28 -12.73 -5.91
C VAL A 129 -16.13 -14.25 -6.03
N ASP A 130 -16.90 -14.88 -6.91
CA ASP A 130 -16.74 -16.31 -7.13
C ASP A 130 -15.40 -16.57 -7.84
N PRO A 131 -14.60 -17.54 -7.36
CA PRO A 131 -13.31 -17.85 -7.97
C PRO A 131 -13.50 -18.29 -9.42
N VAL A 132 -12.74 -17.68 -10.33
CA VAL A 132 -12.68 -18.15 -11.72
C VAL A 132 -11.73 -19.34 -11.80
N ALA A 133 -12.16 -20.41 -12.46
CA ALA A 133 -11.34 -21.60 -12.64
C ALA A 133 -10.02 -21.25 -13.32
N GLU A 134 -8.92 -21.87 -12.86
CA GLU A 134 -7.63 -21.73 -13.54
C GLU A 134 -7.69 -22.44 -14.90
N GLU A 135 -7.35 -21.72 -15.97
CA GLU A 135 -6.93 -22.38 -17.19
C GLU A 135 -5.55 -23.01 -16.92
N LYS A 136 -5.48 -24.34 -17.11
CA LYS A 136 -4.38 -25.25 -16.73
C LYS A 136 -2.97 -24.60 -16.74
N PRO A 137 -2.21 -24.63 -15.64
CA PRO A 137 -0.82 -24.18 -15.64
C PRO A 137 0.10 -25.39 -15.80
N ALA A 138 0.44 -25.75 -17.05
CA ALA A 138 1.04 -27.06 -17.30
C ALA A 138 2.58 -27.12 -17.39
N ARG A 139 3.32 -26.00 -17.45
CA ARG A 139 4.81 -26.04 -17.53
C ARG A 139 5.55 -24.95 -16.78
N THR A 140 5.02 -23.73 -16.72
CA THR A 140 5.73 -22.60 -16.08
C THR A 140 5.87 -22.76 -14.56
N LEU A 141 4.96 -23.49 -13.91
CA LEU A 141 5.03 -23.74 -12.47
C LEU A 141 6.11 -24.76 -12.09
N GLU A 142 6.62 -25.55 -13.04
CA GLU A 142 7.77 -26.44 -12.78
C GLU A 142 9.04 -25.63 -12.46
N GLN A 143 9.08 -24.36 -12.86
CA GLN A 143 10.14 -23.39 -12.56
C GLN A 143 9.88 -22.59 -11.27
N VAL A 144 8.91 -23.01 -10.44
CA VAL A 144 8.61 -22.37 -9.15
C VAL A 144 8.93 -23.34 -8.03
N VAL A 145 9.84 -22.95 -7.15
CA VAL A 145 10.13 -23.66 -5.91
C VAL A 145 9.55 -22.86 -4.75
N GLU A 146 8.49 -23.38 -4.15
CA GLU A 146 7.93 -22.81 -2.92
C GLU A 146 8.64 -23.42 -1.71
N SER A 147 8.99 -22.57 -0.74
CA SER A 147 9.61 -23.02 0.51
C SER A 147 8.69 -23.98 1.27
N ASP A 148 9.13 -25.23 1.46
CA ASP A 148 8.37 -26.28 2.15
C ASP A 148 9.05 -26.79 3.43
N GLY A 149 10.21 -26.24 3.80
CA GLY A 149 11.01 -26.72 4.93
C GLY A 149 11.94 -27.89 4.58
N GLY A 150 12.08 -28.21 3.28
CA GLY A 150 12.95 -29.26 2.75
C GLY A 150 14.45 -28.99 2.89
N PRO A 151 15.29 -29.81 2.23
CA PRO A 151 16.75 -29.69 2.30
C PRO A 151 17.25 -28.36 1.72
N GLU A 152 18.49 -28.01 2.07
CA GLU A 152 19.15 -26.82 1.54
C GLU A 152 19.27 -26.88 0.01
N LEU A 153 18.99 -25.75 -0.63
CA LEU A 153 19.17 -25.55 -2.07
C LEU A 153 20.50 -24.86 -2.33
N GLU A 154 21.31 -25.44 -3.22
CA GLU A 154 22.52 -24.81 -3.76
C GLU A 154 22.36 -24.66 -5.27
N LEU A 155 22.29 -23.41 -5.74
CA LEU A 155 21.99 -23.11 -7.14
C LEU A 155 22.93 -22.01 -7.65
N GLU A 156 23.21 -22.05 -8.95
CA GLU A 156 24.04 -21.05 -9.64
C GLU A 156 23.30 -20.45 -10.83
N ALA A 157 23.56 -19.19 -11.10
CA ALA A 157 22.96 -18.44 -12.20
C ALA A 157 23.90 -17.33 -12.69
N ASN A 158 23.60 -16.74 -13.83
CA ASN A 158 24.29 -15.52 -14.25
C ASN A 158 23.84 -14.33 -13.40
N VAL A 159 22.53 -14.27 -13.08
CA VAL A 159 21.95 -13.17 -12.30
C VAL A 159 20.97 -13.69 -11.26
N ILE A 160 21.08 -13.16 -10.04
CA ILE A 160 20.07 -13.33 -8.99
C ILE A 160 19.28 -12.04 -8.84
N VAL A 161 17.95 -12.13 -8.87
CA VAL A 161 17.04 -11.01 -8.66
C VAL A 161 16.30 -11.19 -7.34
N VAL A 162 16.54 -10.29 -6.38
CA VAL A 162 15.92 -10.33 -5.05
C VAL A 162 14.69 -9.42 -5.04
N GLY A 163 13.50 -10.01 -4.99
CA GLY A 163 12.20 -9.36 -5.06
C GLY A 163 11.59 -9.42 -6.46
N SER A 164 10.34 -9.88 -6.54
CA SER A 164 9.63 -10.11 -7.81
C SER A 164 8.70 -8.95 -8.20
N GLY A 165 8.96 -7.76 -7.67
CA GLY A 165 8.12 -6.57 -7.87
C GLY A 165 8.29 -5.89 -9.23
N ALA A 166 7.87 -4.61 -9.30
CA ALA A 166 7.88 -3.80 -10.52
C ALA A 166 9.27 -3.68 -11.20
N GLY A 167 10.36 -3.69 -10.43
CA GLY A 167 11.70 -3.67 -10.99
C GLY A 167 12.21 -5.08 -11.29
N GLY A 168 12.24 -5.94 -10.27
CA GLY A 168 12.87 -7.25 -10.36
C GLY A 168 12.26 -8.18 -11.40
N ALA A 169 10.93 -8.28 -11.49
CA ALA A 169 10.31 -9.14 -12.50
C ALA A 169 10.63 -8.69 -13.93
N VAL A 170 10.73 -7.37 -14.16
CA VAL A 170 11.11 -6.82 -15.47
C VAL A 170 12.55 -7.18 -15.80
N VAL A 171 13.48 -6.94 -14.88
CA VAL A 171 14.89 -7.30 -15.07
C VAL A 171 15.04 -8.79 -15.36
N ALA A 172 14.38 -9.63 -14.56
CA ALA A 172 14.44 -11.08 -14.72
C ALA A 172 13.93 -11.52 -16.10
N LYS A 173 12.79 -10.96 -16.54
CA LYS A 173 12.21 -11.28 -17.85
C LYS A 173 13.13 -10.84 -18.99
N GLU A 174 13.58 -9.58 -18.99
CA GLU A 174 14.40 -9.06 -20.10
C GLU A 174 15.75 -9.80 -20.19
N LEU A 175 16.39 -10.13 -19.06
CA LEU A 175 17.63 -10.92 -19.05
C LEU A 175 17.41 -12.38 -19.47
N ALA A 176 16.32 -13.02 -19.03
CA ALA A 176 15.99 -14.37 -19.46
C ALA A 176 15.68 -14.44 -20.97
N GLU A 177 15.06 -13.39 -21.55
CA GLU A 177 14.86 -13.30 -23.01
C GLU A 177 16.18 -13.17 -23.79
N LEU A 178 17.22 -12.62 -23.17
CA LEU A 178 18.58 -12.57 -23.74
C LEU A 178 19.37 -13.87 -23.54
N GLY A 179 18.79 -14.87 -22.85
CA GLY A 179 19.39 -16.19 -22.68
C GLY A 179 20.23 -16.37 -21.40
N TYR A 180 20.24 -15.38 -20.49
CA TYR A 180 20.90 -15.53 -19.20
C TYR A 180 20.11 -16.45 -18.27
N ALA A 181 20.82 -17.27 -17.48
CA ALA A 181 20.24 -17.99 -16.36
C ALA A 181 19.92 -17.00 -15.23
N VAL A 182 18.64 -16.94 -14.85
CA VAL A 182 18.13 -16.00 -13.84
C VAL A 182 17.40 -16.75 -12.73
N ILE A 183 17.74 -16.44 -11.47
CA ILE A 183 16.98 -16.88 -10.29
C ILE A 183 16.32 -15.67 -9.62
N MET A 184 15.00 -15.68 -9.53
CA MET A 184 14.21 -14.74 -8.74
C MET A 184 13.99 -15.28 -7.33
N VAL A 185 14.10 -14.45 -6.31
CA VAL A 185 13.84 -14.80 -4.90
C VAL A 185 12.81 -13.87 -4.31
N GLU A 186 11.69 -14.39 -3.82
CA GLU A 186 10.57 -13.62 -3.25
C GLU A 186 10.20 -14.11 -1.84
N GLU A 187 10.07 -13.17 -0.90
CA GLU A 187 9.68 -13.50 0.49
C GLU A 187 8.21 -13.92 0.58
N GLY A 188 7.34 -13.37 -0.26
CA GLY A 188 5.93 -13.72 -0.32
C GLY A 188 5.64 -15.00 -1.10
N LEU A 189 4.40 -15.49 -0.94
CA LEU A 189 3.88 -16.65 -1.69
C LEU A 189 3.33 -16.24 -3.07
N TYR A 190 3.16 -17.23 -3.95
CA TYR A 190 2.60 -17.04 -5.28
C TYR A 190 1.09 -17.33 -5.29
N PHE A 191 0.28 -16.28 -5.12
CA PHE A 191 -1.17 -16.37 -5.25
C PHE A 191 -1.62 -16.23 -6.70
N ARG A 192 -2.65 -16.99 -7.08
CA ARG A 192 -3.25 -17.05 -8.41
C ARG A 192 -4.75 -16.78 -8.34
N ARG A 193 -5.44 -16.72 -9.49
CA ARG A 193 -6.88 -16.39 -9.61
C ARG A 193 -7.77 -17.09 -8.58
N LYS A 194 -7.55 -18.40 -8.38
CA LYS A 194 -8.33 -19.21 -7.44
C LYS A 194 -8.23 -18.76 -5.98
N ASP A 195 -7.14 -18.07 -5.62
CA ASP A 195 -6.87 -17.61 -4.27
C ASP A 195 -7.52 -16.24 -3.99
N PHE A 196 -7.87 -15.47 -5.02
CA PHE A 196 -8.45 -14.14 -4.90
C PHE A 196 -9.97 -14.19 -4.71
N THR A 197 -10.41 -14.13 -3.45
CA THR A 197 -11.82 -14.28 -3.06
C THR A 197 -12.63 -12.96 -3.09
N GLY A 198 -11.95 -11.83 -3.27
CA GLY A 198 -12.54 -10.49 -3.13
C GLY A 198 -12.80 -10.04 -1.69
N GLN A 199 -12.49 -10.87 -0.68
CA GLN A 199 -12.60 -10.50 0.74
C GLN A 199 -11.38 -9.68 1.17
N ALA A 200 -11.56 -8.37 1.26
CA ALA A 200 -10.47 -7.41 1.37
C ALA A 200 -9.53 -7.67 2.55
N ILE A 201 -10.07 -7.86 3.75
CA ILE A 201 -9.24 -8.04 4.95
C ILE A 201 -8.48 -9.38 4.94
N SER A 202 -9.10 -10.46 4.45
CA SER A 202 -8.41 -11.75 4.30
C SER A 202 -7.27 -11.67 3.28
N MET A 203 -7.51 -11.02 2.15
CA MET A 203 -6.49 -10.78 1.13
C MET A 203 -5.35 -9.88 1.64
N ASN A 204 -5.66 -8.89 2.49
CA ASN A 204 -4.65 -8.07 3.16
C ASN A 204 -3.72 -8.92 4.04
N GLN A 205 -4.27 -9.83 4.85
CA GLN A 205 -3.47 -10.68 5.73
C GLN A 205 -2.50 -11.58 4.96
N LEU A 206 -2.91 -12.05 3.78
CA LEU A 206 -2.08 -12.91 2.93
C LEU A 206 -1.00 -12.12 2.19
N MET A 207 -1.38 -11.04 1.51
CA MET A 207 -0.53 -10.39 0.51
C MET A 207 0.16 -9.13 1.00
N TYR A 208 -0.31 -8.48 2.06
CA TYR A 208 0.27 -7.23 2.53
C TYR A 208 1.26 -7.50 3.67
N ARG A 209 2.39 -6.80 3.64
CA ARG A 209 3.35 -6.83 4.73
C ARG A 209 2.68 -6.33 6.01
N ASP A 210 2.91 -7.06 7.10
CA ASP A 210 2.30 -6.81 8.42
C ASP A 210 0.76 -6.67 8.37
N GLY A 211 0.10 -7.39 7.44
CA GLY A 211 -1.36 -7.33 7.27
C GLY A 211 -1.87 -5.97 6.76
N GLY A 212 -0.99 -5.17 6.15
CA GLY A 212 -1.28 -3.82 5.69
C GLY A 212 -1.06 -2.74 6.75
N MET A 213 -0.62 -3.08 7.96
CA MET A 213 -0.47 -2.14 9.08
C MET A 213 0.93 -1.51 9.18
N THR A 214 1.54 -1.15 8.05
CA THR A 214 2.80 -0.40 8.06
C THR A 214 2.52 1.10 8.12
N PHE A 215 3.12 1.82 9.08
CA PHE A 215 2.94 3.26 9.24
C PHE A 215 4.28 4.00 9.33
N THR A 216 4.29 5.27 8.94
CA THR A 216 5.38 6.20 9.28
C THR A 216 5.36 6.56 10.76
N VAL A 217 6.54 6.83 11.30
CA VAL A 217 6.71 7.55 12.57
C VAL A 217 7.20 8.97 12.27
N GLY A 218 6.69 9.95 13.01
CA GLY A 218 7.05 11.36 12.83
C GLY A 218 5.96 12.27 13.37
N ASN A 219 5.65 13.36 12.65
CA ASN A 219 4.61 14.32 13.04
C ASN A 219 3.20 13.96 12.54
N ALA A 220 3.05 12.86 11.81
CA ALA A 220 1.79 12.24 11.42
C ALA A 220 1.99 10.73 11.25
N ALA A 221 0.96 9.94 11.55
CA ALA A 221 0.93 8.52 11.22
C ALA A 221 0.34 8.37 9.81
N ILE A 222 1.16 7.98 8.84
CA ILE A 222 0.76 7.81 7.44
C ILE A 222 0.84 6.32 7.11
N LEU A 223 -0.29 5.75 6.68
CA LEU A 223 -0.37 4.35 6.26
C LEU A 223 0.46 4.12 4.98
N LEU A 224 1.30 3.09 4.96
CA LEU A 224 2.19 2.74 3.85
C LEU A 224 2.04 1.28 3.44
N PRO A 225 1.00 0.90 2.69
CA PRO A 225 0.79 -0.49 2.30
C PRO A 225 1.91 -1.01 1.40
N GLN A 226 2.37 -2.24 1.64
CA GLN A 226 3.45 -2.88 0.88
C GLN A 226 3.07 -4.32 0.55
N GLY A 227 3.28 -4.74 -0.71
CA GLY A 227 3.07 -6.11 -1.12
C GLY A 227 4.17 -7.03 -0.60
N ARG A 228 3.77 -8.21 -0.14
CA ARG A 228 4.62 -9.36 0.18
C ARG A 228 3.97 -10.60 -0.45
N THR A 229 4.14 -10.69 -1.76
CA THR A 229 3.63 -11.75 -2.63
C THR A 229 4.43 -11.70 -3.92
N VAL A 230 4.42 -12.78 -4.71
CA VAL A 230 4.93 -12.73 -6.08
C VAL A 230 4.26 -11.58 -6.86
N GLY A 231 5.08 -10.76 -7.52
CA GLY A 231 4.66 -9.50 -8.15
C GLY A 231 4.73 -8.26 -7.24
N GLY A 232 4.98 -8.44 -5.94
CA GLY A 232 5.10 -7.37 -4.95
C GLY A 232 3.89 -6.43 -4.93
N THR A 233 4.15 -5.13 -4.78
CA THR A 233 3.07 -4.12 -4.74
C THR A 233 2.30 -3.99 -6.07
N THR A 234 2.82 -4.50 -7.19
CA THR A 234 2.06 -4.50 -8.46
C THR A 234 0.86 -5.44 -8.41
N THR A 235 0.90 -6.46 -7.55
CA THR A 235 -0.22 -7.40 -7.33
C THR A 235 -1.36 -6.70 -6.60
N ILE A 236 -1.05 -5.79 -5.66
CA ILE A 236 -2.01 -5.15 -4.75
C ILE A 236 -2.29 -3.66 -5.04
N ASN A 237 -1.84 -3.13 -6.18
CA ASN A 237 -2.19 -1.78 -6.62
C ASN A 237 -3.49 -1.77 -7.46
N SER A 238 -4.00 -0.58 -7.78
CA SER A 238 -5.24 -0.45 -8.57
C SER A 238 -5.01 -0.35 -10.10
N GLY A 239 -3.76 -0.41 -10.54
CA GLY A 239 -3.39 -0.48 -11.95
C GLY A 239 -3.21 0.85 -12.69
N THR A 240 -3.19 1.98 -11.99
CA THR A 240 -2.98 3.31 -12.61
C THR A 240 -1.61 3.41 -13.31
N CYS A 241 -1.60 4.00 -14.50
CA CYS A 241 -0.43 4.07 -15.37
C CYS A 241 -0.12 5.51 -15.79
N TYR A 242 1.05 6.02 -15.39
CA TYR A 242 1.59 7.32 -15.81
C TYR A 242 3.07 7.20 -16.16
N ARG A 243 3.48 7.86 -17.24
CA ARG A 243 4.90 8.13 -17.50
C ARG A 243 5.39 9.23 -16.56
N ALA A 244 6.69 9.22 -16.23
CA ALA A 244 7.28 10.33 -15.49
C ALA A 244 7.21 11.62 -16.34
N PRO A 245 6.74 12.75 -15.79
CA PRO A 245 6.71 14.02 -16.51
C PRO A 245 8.11 14.54 -16.86
N GLU A 246 8.30 15.20 -18.00
CA GLU A 246 9.62 15.73 -18.42
C GLU A 246 10.28 16.63 -17.36
N LYS A 247 9.50 17.47 -16.66
CA LYS A 247 9.99 18.31 -15.55
C LYS A 247 10.69 17.52 -14.44
N VAL A 248 10.38 16.22 -14.29
CA VAL A 248 11.05 15.32 -13.35
C VAL A 248 12.40 14.91 -13.91
N PHE A 249 12.47 14.49 -15.18
CA PHE A 249 13.73 14.18 -15.85
C PHE A 249 14.67 15.40 -15.91
N GLU A 250 14.16 16.60 -16.17
CA GLU A 250 14.92 17.86 -16.07
C GLU A 250 15.57 18.04 -14.69
N SER A 251 14.81 17.80 -13.63
CA SER A 251 15.32 17.86 -12.26
C SER A 251 16.39 16.79 -12.01
N TRP A 252 16.22 15.57 -12.53
CA TRP A 252 17.22 14.50 -12.39
C TRP A 252 18.53 14.83 -13.11
N ARG A 253 18.47 15.37 -14.33
CA ARG A 253 19.65 15.84 -15.05
C ARG A 253 20.38 16.93 -14.28
N ARG A 254 19.64 17.93 -13.78
CA ARG A 254 20.20 19.08 -13.07
C ARG A 254 20.76 18.74 -11.69
N GLU A 255 20.06 17.91 -10.92
CA GLU A 255 20.33 17.71 -9.49
C GLU A 255 21.12 16.43 -9.20
N ALA A 256 20.99 15.40 -10.03
CA ALA A 256 21.62 14.09 -9.86
C ALA A 256 22.64 13.75 -10.96
N GLY A 257 22.82 14.61 -11.97
CA GLY A 257 23.79 14.40 -13.06
C GLY A 257 23.39 13.29 -14.04
N LEU A 258 22.11 12.94 -14.09
CA LEU A 258 21.57 11.83 -14.88
C LEU A 258 21.26 12.24 -16.32
N VAL A 259 22.29 12.70 -17.03
CA VAL A 259 22.20 13.38 -18.34
C VAL A 259 21.46 12.59 -19.41
N GLU A 260 21.51 11.26 -19.34
CA GLU A 260 20.87 10.37 -20.30
C GLU A 260 19.38 10.12 -20.04
N PHE A 261 18.83 10.61 -18.91
CA PHE A 261 17.41 10.45 -18.59
C PHE A 261 16.61 11.63 -19.13
N THR A 262 15.98 11.42 -20.29
CA THR A 262 15.06 12.36 -20.95
C THR A 262 13.77 11.62 -21.30
N SER A 263 12.68 12.34 -21.58
CA SER A 263 11.47 11.71 -22.12
C SER A 263 11.76 10.91 -23.39
N ASP A 264 12.63 11.41 -24.27
CA ASP A 264 12.96 10.76 -25.54
C ASP A 264 13.77 9.47 -25.35
N SER A 265 14.81 9.50 -24.51
CA SER A 265 15.64 8.31 -24.26
C SER A 265 14.88 7.21 -23.51
N MET A 266 13.95 7.60 -22.65
CA MET A 266 13.13 6.66 -21.88
C MET A 266 11.89 6.18 -22.64
N ALA A 267 11.46 6.87 -23.71
CA ALA A 267 10.23 6.55 -24.44
C ALA A 267 10.18 5.09 -24.94
N PRO A 268 11.22 4.52 -25.57
CA PRO A 268 11.18 3.12 -26.03
C PRO A 268 10.95 2.12 -24.89
N HIS A 269 11.50 2.40 -23.70
CA HIS A 269 11.31 1.57 -22.53
C HIS A 269 9.88 1.67 -21.98
N PHE A 270 9.32 2.88 -21.92
CA PHE A 270 7.91 3.07 -21.55
C PHE A 270 6.96 2.37 -22.53
N GLU A 271 7.16 2.55 -23.84
CA GLU A 271 6.32 1.93 -24.87
C GLU A 271 6.36 0.40 -24.81
N ARG A 272 7.52 -0.19 -24.51
CA ARG A 272 7.63 -1.63 -24.31
C ARG A 272 6.85 -2.09 -23.10
N VAL A 273 6.99 -1.40 -21.96
CA VAL A 273 6.25 -1.72 -20.74
C VAL A 273 4.74 -1.58 -20.94
N GLU A 274 4.30 -0.48 -21.55
CA GLU A 274 2.89 -0.22 -21.82
C GLU A 274 2.26 -1.29 -22.71
N ARG A 275 3.01 -1.79 -23.71
CA ARG A 275 2.59 -2.89 -24.58
C ARG A 275 2.44 -4.21 -23.82
N VAL A 276 3.45 -4.57 -23.01
CA VAL A 276 3.42 -5.80 -22.20
C VAL A 276 2.26 -5.76 -21.20
N MET A 277 2.07 -4.62 -20.54
CA MET A 277 1.01 -4.41 -19.55
C MET A 277 -0.37 -4.14 -20.16
N GLY A 278 -0.47 -3.93 -21.48
CA GLY A 278 -1.73 -3.58 -22.15
C GLY A 278 -2.36 -2.32 -21.59
N VAL A 279 -1.57 -1.24 -21.45
CA VAL A 279 -2.06 0.04 -20.91
C VAL A 279 -3.12 0.63 -21.84
N ALA A 280 -4.32 0.86 -21.29
CA ALA A 280 -5.46 1.42 -22.01
C ALA A 280 -6.30 2.29 -21.08
N ALA A 281 -7.11 3.18 -21.65
CA ALA A 281 -8.08 3.95 -20.87
C ALA A 281 -9.09 3.01 -20.19
N ALA A 282 -9.45 3.33 -18.95
CA ALA A 282 -10.51 2.66 -18.22
C ALA A 282 -11.82 2.71 -19.02
N GLN A 283 -12.49 1.57 -19.16
CA GLN A 283 -13.73 1.49 -19.93
C GLN A 283 -14.88 2.16 -19.16
N GLU A 284 -15.65 3.00 -19.85
CA GLU A 284 -16.76 3.78 -19.27
C GLU A 284 -17.78 2.91 -18.53
N ALA A 285 -18.04 1.70 -19.04
CA ALA A 285 -18.96 0.74 -18.44
C ALA A 285 -18.63 0.33 -16.99
N TYR A 286 -17.37 0.46 -16.57
CA TYR A 286 -16.89 -0.01 -15.27
C TYR A 286 -16.43 1.12 -14.32
N LEU A 287 -16.52 2.38 -14.77
CA LEU A 287 -16.17 3.54 -13.95
C LEU A 287 -17.11 3.73 -12.75
N GLY A 288 -18.37 3.35 -12.93
CA GLY A 288 -19.39 3.28 -11.88
C GLY A 288 -19.83 4.64 -11.32
N GLY A 289 -20.57 4.59 -10.21
CA GLY A 289 -21.29 5.75 -9.67
C GLY A 289 -20.37 6.88 -9.21
N VAL A 290 -19.20 6.56 -8.64
CA VAL A 290 -18.25 7.57 -8.14
C VAL A 290 -17.74 8.47 -9.27
N ALA A 291 -17.35 7.90 -10.40
CA ALA A 291 -16.87 8.68 -11.54
C ALA A 291 -17.93 9.65 -12.07
N ARG A 292 -19.21 9.22 -12.09
CA ARG A 292 -20.35 10.07 -12.46
C ARG A 292 -20.52 11.25 -11.51
N ILE A 293 -20.39 11.04 -10.20
CA ILE A 293 -20.44 12.11 -9.18
C ILE A 293 -19.32 13.13 -9.42
N ILE A 294 -18.08 12.65 -9.58
CA ILE A 294 -16.92 13.52 -9.78
C ILE A 294 -17.04 14.31 -11.08
N ARG A 295 -17.40 13.64 -12.19
CA ARG A 295 -17.66 14.29 -13.48
C ARG A 295 -18.66 15.43 -13.34
N ARG A 296 -19.83 15.16 -12.72
CA ARG A 296 -20.87 16.17 -12.48
C ARG A 296 -20.37 17.36 -11.65
N GLY A 297 -19.57 17.10 -10.61
CA GLY A 297 -18.99 18.14 -9.77
C GLY A 297 -17.99 19.01 -10.53
N CYS A 298 -17.09 18.39 -11.30
CA CYS A 298 -16.12 19.10 -12.13
C CYS A 298 -16.78 19.95 -13.22
N GLU A 299 -17.75 19.40 -13.96
CA GLU A 299 -18.49 20.11 -15.02
C GLU A 299 -19.19 21.36 -14.48
N ARG A 300 -19.84 21.26 -13.31
CA ARG A 300 -20.50 22.41 -12.65
C ARG A 300 -19.52 23.46 -12.14
N MET A 301 -18.28 23.07 -11.86
CA MET A 301 -17.21 23.98 -11.43
C MET A 301 -16.38 24.51 -12.61
N GLY A 302 -16.62 24.04 -13.84
CA GLY A 302 -15.77 24.37 -14.99
C GLY A 302 -14.34 23.84 -14.87
N ILE A 303 -14.12 22.74 -14.14
CA ILE A 303 -12.81 22.08 -14.06
C ILE A 303 -12.64 21.23 -15.31
N GLU A 304 -11.58 21.47 -16.08
CA GLU A 304 -11.20 20.65 -17.23
C GLU A 304 -10.18 19.55 -16.83
N GLY A 305 -9.73 18.73 -17.79
CA GLY A 305 -8.67 17.74 -17.54
C GLY A 305 -9.07 16.62 -16.57
N HIS A 306 -10.35 16.24 -16.56
CA HIS A 306 -10.83 15.06 -15.83
C HIS A 306 -11.36 14.00 -16.79
N GLY A 307 -11.19 12.73 -16.45
CA GLY A 307 -11.62 11.65 -17.32
C GLY A 307 -11.20 10.26 -16.88
N PRO A 308 -11.49 9.24 -17.70
CA PRO A 308 -11.03 7.87 -17.48
C PRO A 308 -9.51 7.79 -17.43
N LEU A 309 -8.97 7.11 -16.41
CA LEU A 309 -7.55 6.91 -16.21
C LEU A 309 -6.96 5.86 -17.17
N LEU A 310 -5.69 6.01 -17.54
CA LEU A 310 -4.93 4.92 -18.15
C LEU A 310 -4.59 3.85 -17.10
N ARG A 311 -4.88 2.59 -17.43
CA ARG A 311 -4.72 1.44 -16.54
C ARG A 311 -4.15 0.22 -17.28
N ASN A 312 -3.44 -0.64 -16.56
CA ASN A 312 -2.97 -1.95 -17.04
C ASN A 312 -4.03 -3.05 -16.88
N ALA A 313 -5.26 -2.76 -17.30
CA ALA A 313 -6.37 -3.70 -17.18
C ALA A 313 -7.28 -3.66 -18.41
N PRO A 314 -6.76 -3.98 -19.62
CA PRO A 314 -7.49 -3.80 -20.87
C PRO A 314 -8.75 -4.69 -20.95
N GLU A 315 -8.70 -5.87 -20.34
CA GLU A 315 -9.77 -6.88 -20.31
C GLU A 315 -10.55 -6.86 -19.00
N CYS A 316 -10.59 -5.70 -18.32
CA CYS A 316 -11.32 -5.57 -17.05
C CYS A 316 -12.81 -5.81 -17.25
N ASP A 317 -13.40 -6.60 -16.37
CA ASP A 317 -14.83 -6.95 -16.30
C ASP A 317 -15.53 -6.29 -15.09
N GLY A 318 -14.88 -5.31 -14.45
CA GLY A 318 -15.50 -4.48 -13.42
C GLY A 318 -15.45 -5.04 -11.98
N GLN A 319 -14.59 -6.01 -11.67
CA GLN A 319 -14.58 -6.64 -10.34
C GLN A 319 -14.30 -5.69 -9.16
N GLY A 320 -13.69 -4.53 -9.35
CA GLY A 320 -13.58 -3.51 -8.28
C GLY A 320 -12.69 -3.84 -7.07
N VAL A 321 -12.05 -5.02 -7.03
CA VAL A 321 -11.23 -5.51 -5.90
C VAL A 321 -9.73 -5.53 -6.20
N CYS A 322 -9.27 -4.71 -7.14
CA CYS A 322 -7.91 -4.74 -7.67
C CYS A 322 -6.79 -4.74 -6.61
N CYS A 323 -6.97 -3.99 -5.51
CA CYS A 323 -6.00 -3.92 -4.42
C CYS A 323 -5.87 -5.25 -3.65
N PHE A 324 -6.88 -6.11 -3.75
CA PHE A 324 -7.00 -7.37 -3.01
C PHE A 324 -6.79 -8.59 -3.93
N GLY A 325 -6.16 -8.39 -5.09
CA GLY A 325 -5.96 -9.42 -6.10
C GLY A 325 -7.11 -9.45 -7.11
N CYS A 326 -6.78 -9.64 -8.39
CA CYS A 326 -7.77 -9.62 -9.47
C CYS A 326 -8.26 -11.05 -9.76
N PRO A 327 -9.53 -11.40 -9.47
CA PRO A 327 -10.01 -12.78 -9.65
C PRO A 327 -10.00 -13.28 -11.11
N THR A 328 -9.91 -12.35 -12.06
CA THR A 328 -9.93 -12.63 -13.51
C THR A 328 -8.57 -12.43 -14.18
N ASP A 329 -7.51 -12.08 -13.43
CA ASP A 329 -6.20 -11.65 -13.96
C ASP A 329 -6.25 -10.46 -14.93
N ALA A 330 -7.40 -9.80 -15.08
CA ALA A 330 -7.54 -8.66 -15.97
C ALA A 330 -6.59 -7.50 -15.61
N LYS A 331 -6.34 -7.26 -14.30
CA LYS A 331 -5.27 -6.34 -13.86
C LYS A 331 -3.91 -7.02 -14.02
N ARG A 332 -3.16 -6.58 -15.01
CA ARG A 332 -1.87 -7.12 -15.43
C ARG A 332 -0.71 -6.67 -14.53
N GLY A 333 -0.72 -7.14 -13.27
CA GLY A 333 0.43 -7.02 -12.36
C GLY A 333 1.63 -7.86 -12.82
N ALA A 334 2.79 -7.70 -12.18
CA ALA A 334 3.99 -8.47 -12.51
C ALA A 334 3.79 -9.98 -12.30
N ASN A 335 2.91 -10.38 -11.37
CA ASN A 335 2.49 -11.77 -11.15
C ASN A 335 1.73 -12.39 -12.34
N VAL A 336 1.09 -11.57 -13.18
CA VAL A 336 0.34 -12.02 -14.37
C VAL A 336 1.17 -11.85 -15.65
N THR A 337 2.11 -10.90 -15.67
CA THR A 337 2.89 -10.53 -16.86
C THR A 337 4.34 -11.01 -16.75
N TYR A 338 5.21 -10.18 -16.20
CA TYR A 338 6.67 -10.34 -16.24
C TYR A 338 7.17 -11.62 -15.56
N VAL A 339 6.59 -12.02 -14.43
CA VAL A 339 7.01 -13.26 -13.74
C VAL A 339 6.72 -14.48 -14.62
N PRO A 340 5.47 -14.76 -15.06
CA PRO A 340 5.22 -15.85 -16.00
C PRO A 340 6.07 -15.79 -17.27
N MET A 341 6.29 -14.60 -17.85
CA MET A 341 7.11 -14.43 -19.05
C MET A 341 8.59 -14.81 -18.80
N ALA A 342 9.16 -14.46 -17.65
CA ALA A 342 10.51 -14.87 -17.27
C ALA A 342 10.60 -16.39 -17.10
N LEU A 343 9.62 -17.00 -16.41
CA LEU A 343 9.56 -18.46 -16.19
C LEU A 343 9.47 -19.22 -17.53
N GLN A 344 8.70 -18.70 -18.50
CA GLN A 344 8.62 -19.27 -19.86
C GLN A 344 9.96 -19.25 -20.61
N ARG A 345 10.89 -18.38 -20.22
CA ARG A 345 12.24 -18.27 -20.77
C ARG A 345 13.29 -19.03 -19.93
N GLY A 346 12.86 -19.81 -18.94
CA GLY A 346 13.75 -20.66 -18.14
C GLY A 346 14.30 -19.99 -16.88
N ALA A 347 13.80 -18.81 -16.49
CA ALA A 347 14.10 -18.28 -15.16
C ALA A 347 13.47 -19.17 -14.08
N LEU A 348 14.12 -19.27 -12.93
CA LEU A 348 13.63 -19.97 -11.74
C LEU A 348 13.06 -18.96 -10.74
N LEU A 349 11.97 -19.30 -10.04
CA LEU A 349 11.42 -18.50 -8.93
C LEU A 349 11.46 -19.30 -7.63
N LEU A 350 12.13 -18.76 -6.61
CA LEU A 350 12.04 -19.22 -5.24
C LEU A 350 11.03 -18.35 -4.48
N SER A 351 9.82 -18.86 -4.22
CA SER A 351 8.77 -18.16 -3.47
C SER A 351 8.70 -18.58 -2.01
N GLY A 352 8.39 -17.65 -1.11
CA GLY A 352 8.44 -17.89 0.33
C GLY A 352 9.86 -17.88 0.91
N PHE A 353 10.85 -17.34 0.20
CA PHE A 353 12.24 -17.25 0.63
C PHE A 353 12.66 -15.80 0.89
N LYS A 354 13.12 -15.52 2.11
CA LYS A 354 13.64 -14.21 2.47
C LYS A 354 15.16 -14.19 2.36
N VAL A 355 15.72 -13.32 1.52
CA VAL A 355 17.18 -13.08 1.52
C VAL A 355 17.61 -12.46 2.85
N THR A 356 18.61 -13.08 3.47
CA THR A 356 19.13 -12.70 4.79
C THR A 356 20.61 -12.34 4.77
N GLN A 357 21.35 -12.72 3.72
CA GLN A 357 22.77 -12.38 3.53
C GLN A 357 23.08 -12.14 2.05
N ILE A 358 24.03 -11.26 1.78
CA ILE A 358 24.68 -11.08 0.49
C ILE A 358 26.12 -11.52 0.67
N GLU A 359 26.59 -12.42 -0.20
CA GLU A 359 27.94 -12.97 -0.15
C GLU A 359 28.87 -12.18 -1.07
N MET A 360 30.09 -11.93 -0.62
CA MET A 360 31.13 -11.24 -1.37
C MET A 360 32.39 -12.08 -1.46
N GLU A 361 33.05 -12.07 -2.61
CA GLU A 361 34.35 -12.70 -2.85
C GLU A 361 35.26 -11.70 -3.56
N GLY A 362 36.48 -11.47 -3.04
CA GLY A 362 37.43 -10.54 -3.64
C GLY A 362 36.95 -9.08 -3.74
N GLY A 363 36.04 -8.65 -2.86
CA GLY A 363 35.44 -7.30 -2.89
C GLY A 363 34.34 -7.10 -3.94
N ARG A 364 33.90 -8.19 -4.60
CA ARG A 364 32.76 -8.20 -5.52
C ARG A 364 31.63 -9.07 -4.96
N ILE A 365 30.41 -8.84 -5.45
CA ILE A 365 29.29 -9.73 -5.17
C ILE A 365 29.56 -11.14 -5.72
N ALA A 366 29.19 -12.16 -4.94
CA ALA A 366 29.31 -13.57 -5.32
C ALA A 366 27.99 -14.36 -5.20
N GLY A 367 26.97 -13.79 -4.55
CA GLY A 367 25.69 -14.48 -4.36
C GLY A 367 24.87 -13.96 -3.18
N VAL A 368 23.85 -14.73 -2.81
CA VAL A 368 22.98 -14.46 -1.66
C VAL A 368 22.63 -15.73 -0.91
N VAL A 369 22.27 -15.57 0.36
CA VAL A 369 21.63 -16.62 1.16
C VAL A 369 20.21 -16.20 1.47
N ALA A 370 19.27 -17.10 1.21
CA ALA A 370 17.87 -16.95 1.53
C ALA A 370 17.40 -18.01 2.53
N GLN A 371 16.41 -17.64 3.32
CA GLN A 371 15.77 -18.50 4.29
C GLN A 371 14.27 -18.60 3.99
N GLY A 372 13.82 -19.82 3.81
CA GLY A 372 12.43 -20.19 3.60
C GLY A 372 11.52 -19.86 4.79
N ALA A 373 10.23 -19.71 4.48
CA ALA A 373 9.18 -19.78 5.47
C ALA A 373 9.25 -21.14 6.21
N PRO A 374 8.91 -21.17 7.51
CA PRO A 374 8.89 -22.44 8.23
C PRO A 374 7.82 -23.36 7.64
N GLY A 375 8.20 -24.61 7.38
CA GLY A 375 7.31 -25.69 6.97
C GLY A 375 6.40 -26.15 8.11
N ALA A 376 5.60 -27.19 7.87
CA ALA A 376 4.63 -27.71 8.84
C ALA A 376 5.30 -28.23 10.14
N ASP A 377 6.54 -28.71 10.05
CA ASP A 377 7.35 -29.17 11.18
C ASP A 377 8.15 -28.04 11.86
N GLY A 378 7.99 -26.79 11.41
CA GLY A 378 8.70 -25.62 11.90
C GLY A 378 10.10 -25.42 11.34
N ARG A 379 10.64 -26.37 10.54
CA ARG A 379 11.96 -26.24 9.92
C ARG A 379 11.93 -25.21 8.79
N ARG A 380 13.06 -24.55 8.58
CA ARG A 380 13.23 -23.55 7.52
C ARG A 380 14.22 -24.06 6.50
N GLN A 381 13.79 -24.13 5.26
CA GLN A 381 14.66 -24.44 4.14
C GLN A 381 15.67 -23.30 3.94
N ARG A 382 16.94 -23.62 3.73
CA ARG A 382 17.98 -22.64 3.36
C ARG A 382 18.20 -22.71 1.86
N ALA A 383 18.52 -21.58 1.23
CA ALA A 383 18.94 -21.55 -0.17
C ALA A 383 20.21 -20.68 -0.29
N ARG A 384 21.30 -21.26 -0.77
CA ARG A 384 22.54 -20.56 -1.08
C ARG A 384 22.66 -20.45 -2.60
N LEU A 385 22.67 -19.22 -3.10
CA LEU A 385 22.59 -18.93 -4.52
C LEU A 385 23.85 -18.17 -4.95
N ARG A 386 24.56 -18.65 -5.95
CA ARG A 386 25.75 -18.00 -6.49
C ARG A 386 25.47 -17.33 -7.83
N ALA A 387 25.95 -16.10 -7.98
CA ALA A 387 25.93 -15.38 -9.25
C ALA A 387 26.95 -14.23 -9.25
N PRO A 388 27.55 -13.89 -10.41
CA PRO A 388 28.42 -12.73 -10.55
C PRO A 388 27.67 -11.38 -10.46
N ALA A 389 26.34 -11.38 -10.66
CA ALA A 389 25.50 -10.20 -10.51
C ALA A 389 24.27 -10.47 -9.63
N VAL A 390 23.99 -9.54 -8.71
CA VAL A 390 22.80 -9.55 -7.86
C VAL A 390 22.04 -8.24 -8.05
N VAL A 391 20.75 -8.34 -8.36
CA VAL A 391 19.83 -7.22 -8.50
C VAL A 391 18.92 -7.18 -7.29
N LEU A 392 19.02 -6.12 -6.48
CA LEU A 392 18.08 -5.85 -5.40
C LEU A 392 16.87 -5.07 -5.92
N ALA A 393 15.70 -5.67 -5.75
CA ALA A 393 14.40 -5.12 -6.11
C ALA A 393 13.36 -5.35 -5.00
N CYS A 394 13.80 -5.25 -3.74
CA CYS A 394 12.98 -5.51 -2.56
C CYS A 394 11.97 -4.37 -2.26
N GLY A 395 12.07 -3.25 -2.99
CA GLY A 395 11.25 -2.06 -2.80
C GLY A 395 11.87 -1.05 -1.85
N THR A 396 11.36 0.18 -1.89
CA THR A 396 11.93 1.36 -1.24
C THR A 396 12.20 1.20 0.26
N ILE A 397 11.40 0.43 0.98
CA ILE A 397 11.62 0.24 2.42
C ILE A 397 12.57 -0.92 2.70
N GLN A 398 12.44 -2.03 1.97
CA GLN A 398 13.15 -3.27 2.28
C GLN A 398 14.55 -3.32 1.70
N THR A 399 14.81 -2.72 0.53
CA THR A 399 16.15 -2.64 -0.07
C THR A 399 17.15 -1.95 0.85
N PRO A 400 16.93 -0.71 1.32
CA PRO A 400 17.86 -0.08 2.26
C PRO A 400 17.90 -0.81 3.61
N ALA A 401 16.79 -1.37 4.10
CA ALA A 401 16.80 -2.11 5.36
C ALA A 401 17.67 -3.38 5.29
N LEU A 402 17.61 -4.11 4.18
CA LEU A 402 18.46 -5.28 3.93
C LEU A 402 19.94 -4.90 3.95
N LEU A 403 20.30 -3.87 3.17
CA LEU A 403 21.68 -3.38 3.06
C LEU A 403 22.22 -2.82 4.38
N LEU A 404 21.42 -2.04 5.10
CA LEU A 404 21.78 -1.52 6.43
C LEU A 404 22.01 -2.64 7.44
N ARG A 405 21.23 -3.73 7.40
CA ARG A 405 21.43 -4.89 8.31
C ARG A 405 22.77 -5.58 8.07
N MET A 406 23.27 -5.52 6.83
CA MET A 406 24.53 -6.14 6.42
C MET A 406 25.71 -5.17 6.47
N GLY A 407 25.48 -3.88 6.73
CA GLY A 407 26.53 -2.85 6.67
C GLY A 407 27.06 -2.61 5.26
N LEU A 408 26.24 -2.82 4.23
CA LEU A 408 26.62 -2.67 2.82
C LEU A 408 26.05 -1.38 2.20
N ALA A 409 26.65 -0.94 1.09
CA ALA A 409 26.18 0.13 0.21
C ALA A 409 25.84 1.47 0.91
N ASN A 410 26.65 1.90 1.88
CA ASN A 410 26.43 3.14 2.63
C ASN A 410 27.69 4.02 2.76
N GLY A 411 28.69 3.86 1.89
CA GLY A 411 29.90 4.68 1.84
C GLY A 411 29.59 6.17 1.64
N SER A 412 28.53 6.50 0.90
CA SER A 412 28.04 7.87 0.71
C SER A 412 27.22 8.43 1.89
N GLY A 413 26.83 7.58 2.84
CA GLY A 413 25.91 7.94 3.92
C GLY A 413 24.49 8.29 3.46
N GLN A 414 24.12 7.99 2.20
CA GLN A 414 22.80 8.28 1.63
C GLN A 414 21.79 7.13 1.78
N LEU A 415 22.24 5.92 2.10
CA LEU A 415 21.36 4.76 2.20
C LEU A 415 20.27 4.98 3.26
N GLY A 416 19.04 4.67 2.86
CA GLY A 416 17.82 4.89 3.63
C GLY A 416 17.33 6.34 3.64
N ARG A 417 18.10 7.35 3.21
CA ARG A 417 17.69 8.78 3.25
C ARG A 417 16.89 9.16 2.01
N ASN A 418 16.38 10.39 1.98
CA ASN A 418 15.71 10.97 0.81
C ASN A 418 14.36 10.32 0.45
N LEU A 419 13.73 9.62 1.41
CA LEU A 419 12.44 8.98 1.20
C LEU A 419 11.37 10.03 0.85
N SER A 420 10.77 9.91 -0.33
CA SER A 420 9.46 10.50 -0.65
C SER A 420 8.40 9.40 -0.60
N ILE A 421 7.14 9.73 -0.32
CA ILE A 421 6.06 8.73 -0.20
C ILE A 421 4.78 9.06 -0.98
N HIS A 422 4.67 10.27 -1.54
CA HIS A 422 3.39 10.84 -2.00
C HIS A 422 2.28 10.74 -0.93
N PRO A 423 2.28 11.60 0.11
CA PRO A 423 1.18 11.70 1.04
C PRO A 423 -0.14 11.94 0.29
N ALA A 424 -1.15 11.18 0.65
CA ALA A 424 -2.46 11.18 0.04
C ALA A 424 -3.55 11.37 1.10
N ALA A 425 -4.62 12.03 0.69
CA ALA A 425 -5.82 12.21 1.49
C ALA A 425 -7.05 11.88 0.64
N SER A 426 -8.15 11.54 1.30
CA SER A 426 -9.42 11.23 0.67
C SER A 426 -10.57 11.82 1.46
N ALA A 427 -11.65 12.16 0.77
CA ALA A 427 -12.91 12.55 1.39
C ALA A 427 -14.04 11.65 0.91
N VAL A 428 -15.00 11.41 1.81
CA VAL A 428 -16.23 10.66 1.55
C VAL A 428 -17.39 11.65 1.53
N ALA A 429 -18.33 11.50 0.63
CA ALA A 429 -19.53 12.34 0.57
C ALA A 429 -20.80 11.50 0.50
N GLU A 430 -21.83 11.94 1.23
CA GLU A 430 -23.16 11.33 1.27
C GLU A 430 -24.09 12.05 0.31
N PHE A 431 -24.85 11.29 -0.49
CA PHE A 431 -25.84 11.80 -1.44
C PHE A 431 -27.25 11.28 -1.13
N GLU A 432 -28.24 11.87 -1.78
CA GLU A 432 -29.60 11.32 -1.76
C GLU A 432 -29.73 10.13 -2.72
N GLU A 433 -29.11 10.21 -3.89
CA GLU A 433 -29.11 9.13 -4.88
C GLU A 433 -28.32 7.90 -4.39
N VAL A 434 -28.69 6.73 -4.89
CA VAL A 434 -27.94 5.48 -4.67
C VAL A 434 -26.76 5.43 -5.65
N ILE A 435 -25.56 5.21 -5.14
CA ILE A 435 -24.29 5.27 -5.88
C ILE A 435 -23.68 3.87 -6.08
N HIS A 436 -23.79 2.98 -5.09
CA HIS A 436 -23.11 1.67 -5.07
C HIS A 436 -21.62 1.79 -5.39
N ALA A 437 -20.88 2.60 -4.64
CA ALA A 437 -19.47 2.86 -4.92
C ALA A 437 -18.57 1.61 -4.90
N TRP A 438 -19.02 0.51 -4.26
CA TRP A 438 -18.37 -0.80 -4.31
C TRP A 438 -18.49 -1.54 -5.62
N ASN A 439 -19.42 -1.13 -6.47
CA ASN A 439 -19.57 -1.60 -7.83
C ASN A 439 -18.89 -0.61 -8.80
N SER A 440 -17.60 -0.39 -8.61
CA SER A 440 -16.79 0.52 -9.41
C SER A 440 -15.34 0.04 -9.39
N ILE A 441 -14.62 0.26 -10.49
CA ILE A 441 -13.18 -0.01 -10.50
C ILE A 441 -12.43 1.07 -9.69
N PRO A 442 -11.55 0.69 -8.75
CA PRO A 442 -10.73 1.66 -8.03
C PRO A 442 -9.77 2.34 -9.02
N GLN A 443 -9.51 3.63 -8.80
CA GLN A 443 -8.67 4.48 -9.66
C GLN A 443 -9.03 4.36 -11.16
N GLY A 444 -10.34 4.34 -11.48
CA GLY A 444 -10.84 4.38 -12.85
C GLY A 444 -10.92 5.79 -13.46
N TYR A 445 -10.96 6.83 -12.63
CA TYR A 445 -11.20 8.22 -13.04
C TYR A 445 -10.23 9.16 -12.32
N ALA A 446 -9.82 10.25 -12.98
CA ALA A 446 -8.89 11.23 -12.43
C ALA A 446 -9.28 12.68 -12.74
N ILE A 447 -8.63 13.60 -12.01
CA ILE A 447 -8.59 15.03 -12.30
C ILE A 447 -7.12 15.46 -12.33
N GLU A 448 -6.65 15.83 -13.51
CA GLU A 448 -5.25 16.19 -13.78
C GLU A 448 -5.01 17.70 -13.79
N ALA A 449 -6.07 18.52 -13.73
CA ALA A 449 -6.00 19.99 -13.73
C ALA A 449 -5.02 20.58 -12.71
N PHE A 450 -4.80 19.88 -11.59
CA PHE A 450 -3.98 20.36 -10.48
C PHE A 450 -2.54 19.81 -10.48
N HIS A 451 -2.12 19.14 -11.57
CA HIS A 451 -0.80 18.51 -11.65
C HIS A 451 0.35 19.51 -11.52
N ASN A 452 0.18 20.74 -12.02
CA ASN A 452 1.16 21.83 -11.88
C ASN A 452 1.27 22.36 -10.46
N GLU A 453 0.23 22.20 -9.65
CA GLU A 453 0.24 22.50 -8.22
C GLU A 453 0.81 21.36 -7.37
N GLY A 454 1.16 20.24 -8.02
CA GLY A 454 1.67 19.04 -7.38
C GLY A 454 0.58 18.20 -6.71
N MET A 455 -0.65 18.22 -7.23
CA MET A 455 -1.75 17.36 -6.79
C MET A 455 -2.27 16.54 -7.97
N LEU A 456 -2.55 15.26 -7.74
CA LEU A 456 -3.21 14.39 -8.71
C LEU A 456 -4.39 13.71 -8.01
N PHE A 457 -5.60 13.96 -8.49
CA PHE A 457 -6.80 13.35 -7.93
C PHE A 457 -7.14 12.09 -8.71
N GLU A 458 -7.49 11.03 -8.00
CA GLU A 458 -7.80 9.73 -8.57
C GLU A 458 -8.82 8.96 -7.72
N GLY A 459 -9.60 8.11 -8.38
CA GLY A 459 -10.66 7.30 -7.76
C GLY A 459 -10.16 6.50 -6.57
N ALA A 460 -10.70 6.77 -5.38
CA ALA A 460 -10.39 6.02 -4.17
C ALA A 460 -11.67 5.35 -3.69
N PHE A 461 -11.79 4.04 -3.87
CA PHE A 461 -12.84 3.27 -3.22
C PHE A 461 -12.27 2.02 -2.57
N VAL A 462 -12.80 1.70 -1.38
CA VAL A 462 -12.46 0.50 -0.62
C VAL A 462 -13.74 -0.21 -0.17
N PRO A 463 -13.75 -1.56 -0.11
CA PRO A 463 -14.88 -2.35 0.35
C PRO A 463 -15.37 -1.98 1.76
N LEU A 464 -16.60 -2.41 2.08
CA LEU A 464 -17.35 -2.01 3.28
C LEU A 464 -16.57 -2.24 4.59
N ASP A 465 -15.99 -3.43 4.74
CA ASP A 465 -15.19 -3.86 5.89
C ASP A 465 -13.92 -3.02 6.09
N VAL A 466 -13.31 -2.56 5.01
CA VAL A 466 -12.17 -1.64 5.04
C VAL A 466 -12.64 -0.23 5.36
N LEU A 467 -13.66 0.28 4.67
CA LEU A 467 -14.15 1.65 4.87
C LEU A 467 -14.64 1.88 6.30
N ALA A 468 -15.32 0.90 6.90
CA ALA A 468 -15.81 0.94 8.27
C ALA A 468 -14.71 1.30 9.28
N GLY A 469 -13.50 0.76 9.09
CA GLY A 469 -12.35 1.00 9.96
C GLY A 469 -11.69 2.38 9.77
N LEU A 470 -11.96 3.08 8.67
CA LEU A 470 -11.27 4.34 8.31
C LEU A 470 -11.88 5.58 8.98
N PHE A 471 -13.15 5.54 9.39
CA PHE A 471 -13.81 6.71 9.97
C PHE A 471 -13.31 7.02 11.39
N PRO A 472 -12.88 8.26 11.67
CA PRO A 472 -12.32 8.63 12.98
C PRO A 472 -13.37 8.79 14.08
N PHE A 473 -14.62 9.07 13.72
CA PHE A 473 -15.75 9.25 14.65
C PHE A 473 -16.54 7.95 14.84
N HIS A 474 -17.37 7.88 15.89
CA HIS A 474 -18.08 6.66 16.31
C HIS A 474 -19.45 7.02 16.90
N GLY A 475 -20.20 6.01 17.36
CA GLY A 475 -21.52 6.19 17.94
C GLY A 475 -22.61 6.34 16.87
N ARG A 476 -23.69 7.03 17.23
CA ARG A 476 -24.87 7.17 16.36
C ARG A 476 -24.58 7.85 15.00
N PRO A 477 -23.80 8.94 14.91
CA PRO A 477 -23.46 9.54 13.61
C PRO A 477 -22.68 8.59 12.69
N TYR A 478 -21.86 7.70 13.25
CA TYR A 478 -21.15 6.68 12.49
C TYR A 478 -22.10 5.63 11.93
N VAL A 479 -23.01 5.10 12.75
CA VAL A 479 -23.98 4.10 12.32
C VAL A 479 -24.91 4.66 11.24
N GLU A 480 -25.44 5.87 11.43
CA GLU A 480 -26.30 6.54 10.44
C GLU A 480 -25.60 6.73 9.08
N LEU A 481 -24.29 7.01 9.08
CA LEU A 481 -23.51 7.10 7.84
C LEU A 481 -23.31 5.72 7.19
N MET A 482 -22.98 4.69 7.99
CA MET A 482 -22.75 3.34 7.50
C MET A 482 -24.03 2.67 6.96
N GLU A 483 -25.21 2.99 7.52
CA GLU A 483 -26.49 2.54 6.97
C GLU A 483 -26.78 3.13 5.59
N ARG A 484 -26.17 4.28 5.31
CA ARG A 484 -26.22 4.94 4.00
C ARG A 484 -25.00 4.61 3.13
N TYR A 485 -24.29 3.51 3.39
CA TYR A 485 -23.09 3.11 2.64
C TYR A 485 -23.28 3.14 1.12
N ASN A 486 -24.42 2.64 0.60
CA ASN A 486 -24.71 2.65 -0.84
C ASN A 486 -24.96 4.04 -1.42
N HIS A 487 -25.08 5.09 -0.59
CA HIS A 487 -25.22 6.49 -0.98
C HIS A 487 -23.92 7.29 -0.80
N LEU A 488 -22.79 6.61 -0.52
CA LEU A 488 -21.50 7.26 -0.35
C LEU A 488 -20.71 7.26 -1.66
N ALA A 489 -20.01 8.37 -1.93
CA ALA A 489 -18.91 8.43 -2.89
C ALA A 489 -17.60 8.71 -2.14
N ALA A 490 -16.52 8.05 -2.56
CA ALA A 490 -15.18 8.29 -2.04
C ALA A 490 -14.23 8.59 -3.20
N PHE A 491 -13.32 9.54 -2.99
CA PHE A 491 -12.35 9.99 -3.97
C PHE A 491 -11.15 10.56 -3.22
N GLY A 492 -9.98 10.47 -3.82
CA GLY A 492 -8.75 10.87 -3.16
C GLY A 492 -7.83 11.62 -4.10
N PHE A 493 -6.70 12.03 -3.53
CA PHE A 493 -5.62 12.62 -4.28
C PHE A 493 -4.30 12.41 -3.54
N LEU A 494 -3.23 12.43 -4.33
CA LEU A 494 -1.87 12.40 -3.82
C LEU A 494 -1.20 13.76 -4.01
N VAL A 495 -0.20 14.04 -3.18
CA VAL A 495 0.63 15.24 -3.26
C VAL A 495 2.04 14.86 -3.68
N LYS A 496 2.57 15.57 -4.69
CA LYS A 496 4.00 15.60 -5.00
C LYS A 496 4.74 16.27 -3.84
N ASP A 497 5.34 15.45 -3.00
CA ASP A 497 5.97 15.82 -1.75
C ASP A 497 7.38 16.40 -1.91
N THR A 498 7.59 17.47 -1.15
CA THR A 498 8.89 18.11 -0.92
C THR A 498 9.49 17.68 0.42
N SER A 499 8.66 17.13 1.30
CA SER A 499 9.04 16.46 2.54
C SER A 499 9.98 15.30 2.24
N ARG A 500 10.87 14.99 3.20
CA ARG A 500 11.83 13.90 3.09
C ARG A 500 11.82 13.08 4.38
N GLY A 501 11.75 11.78 4.22
CA GLY A 501 11.88 10.80 5.29
C GLY A 501 13.18 10.03 5.22
N ARG A 502 13.25 9.00 6.06
CA ARG A 502 14.35 8.05 6.13
C ARG A 502 13.87 6.68 6.55
N VAL A 503 14.46 5.64 5.98
CA VAL A 503 14.40 4.26 6.46
C VAL A 503 15.60 4.01 7.36
N LEU A 504 15.32 3.50 8.55
CA LEU A 504 16.27 3.15 9.60
C LEU A 504 16.03 1.69 10.03
N LEU A 505 16.97 1.17 10.82
CA LEU A 505 16.74 -0.06 11.58
C LEU A 505 16.32 0.31 13.00
N GLY A 506 15.16 -0.20 13.41
CA GLY A 506 14.69 -0.15 14.79
C GLY A 506 15.18 -1.34 15.62
N PRO A 507 14.63 -1.50 16.84
CA PRO A 507 14.94 -2.64 17.70
C PRO A 507 14.76 -3.98 16.98
N GLY A 508 15.70 -4.91 17.19
CA GLY A 508 15.69 -6.23 16.54
C GLY A 508 15.94 -6.20 15.03
N GLY A 509 16.43 -5.09 14.47
CA GLY A 509 16.73 -4.96 13.04
C GLY A 509 15.50 -4.82 12.13
N LYS A 510 14.32 -4.54 12.71
CA LYS A 510 13.10 -4.26 11.95
C LYS A 510 13.22 -2.91 11.25
N GLU A 511 12.73 -2.81 10.03
CA GLU A 511 12.62 -1.56 9.29
C GLU A 511 11.76 -0.54 10.05
N PHE A 512 12.23 0.71 10.06
CA PHE A 512 11.60 1.82 10.74
C PHE A 512 11.55 3.02 9.80
N VAL A 513 10.34 3.52 9.51
CA VAL A 513 10.13 4.59 8.53
C VAL A 513 9.88 5.91 9.26
N LEU A 514 10.87 6.80 9.22
CA LEU A 514 10.76 8.15 9.78
C LEU A 514 10.32 9.12 8.69
N TYR A 515 9.25 9.88 8.89
CA TYR A 515 8.76 10.84 7.91
C TYR A 515 8.13 12.07 8.59
N TYR A 516 8.55 13.26 8.18
CA TYR A 516 8.02 14.52 8.69
C TYR A 516 7.35 15.31 7.56
N LEU A 517 6.04 15.45 7.64
CA LEU A 517 5.26 16.24 6.71
C LEU A 517 5.52 17.73 6.98
N ASN A 518 6.12 18.41 6.01
CA ASN A 518 6.44 19.83 6.12
C ASN A 518 5.21 20.72 5.94
N LYS A 519 5.37 22.03 6.17
CA LYS A 519 4.28 23.01 6.06
C LYS A 519 3.72 23.11 4.63
N GLN A 520 4.57 23.07 3.61
CA GLN A 520 4.17 23.24 2.22
C GLN A 520 3.28 22.10 1.75
N ASP A 521 3.68 20.85 2.00
CA ASP A 521 2.91 19.68 1.58
C ASP A 521 1.63 19.53 2.41
N ARG A 522 1.66 19.87 3.71
CA ARG A 522 0.45 19.95 4.54
C ARG A 522 -0.56 20.96 3.99
N LEU A 523 -0.10 22.12 3.52
CA LEU A 523 -0.99 23.13 2.92
C LEU A 523 -1.59 22.64 1.59
N LYS A 524 -0.84 21.87 0.78
CA LYS A 524 -1.39 21.21 -0.41
C LYS A 524 -2.47 20.19 -0.04
N LEU A 525 -2.25 19.38 1.00
CA LEU A 525 -3.27 18.43 1.49
C LEU A 525 -4.56 19.15 1.93
N GLN A 526 -4.43 20.24 2.69
CA GLN A 526 -5.59 21.05 3.08
C GLN A 526 -6.32 21.63 1.86
N LYS A 527 -5.58 22.20 0.90
CA LYS A 527 -6.15 22.73 -0.35
C LYS A 527 -6.84 21.64 -1.17
N GLY A 528 -6.23 20.46 -1.31
CA GLY A 528 -6.80 19.36 -2.09
C GLY A 528 -8.11 18.82 -1.49
N LEU A 529 -8.19 18.73 -0.16
CA LEU A 529 -9.42 18.35 0.54
C LEU A 529 -10.51 19.41 0.39
N GLU A 530 -10.15 20.69 0.44
CA GLU A 530 -11.09 21.79 0.17
C GLU A 530 -11.66 21.69 -1.26
N ILE A 531 -10.80 21.51 -2.27
CA ILE A 531 -11.20 21.34 -3.68
C ILE A 531 -12.14 20.14 -3.81
N LEU A 532 -11.78 18.99 -3.23
CA LEU A 532 -12.60 17.79 -3.32
C LEU A 532 -13.97 17.98 -2.66
N ALA A 533 -14.03 18.63 -1.50
CA ALA A 533 -15.30 18.93 -0.85
C ALA A 533 -16.16 19.89 -1.70
N ARG A 534 -15.55 20.89 -2.38
CA ARG A 534 -16.26 21.75 -3.34
C ARG A 534 -16.84 20.96 -4.50
N ILE A 535 -16.08 20.01 -5.06
CA ILE A 535 -16.53 19.13 -6.14
C ILE A 535 -17.76 18.33 -5.69
N TYR A 536 -17.72 17.76 -4.48
CA TYR A 536 -18.85 17.02 -3.93
C TYR A 536 -20.08 17.88 -3.71
N PHE A 537 -19.94 19.07 -3.10
CA PHE A 537 -21.07 19.98 -2.92
C PHE A 537 -21.64 20.48 -4.26
N ALA A 538 -20.79 20.81 -5.24
CA ALA A 538 -21.22 21.16 -6.58
C ALA A 538 -21.98 19.98 -7.23
N ALA A 539 -21.55 18.75 -6.98
CA ALA A 539 -22.25 17.55 -7.39
C ALA A 539 -23.54 17.28 -6.58
N GLY A 540 -23.87 18.04 -5.53
CA GLY A 540 -25.10 17.87 -4.75
C GLY A 540 -24.97 16.97 -3.52
N ALA A 541 -23.78 16.87 -2.92
CA ALA A 541 -23.60 16.16 -1.66
C ALA A 541 -24.41 16.80 -0.52
N ARG A 542 -25.01 15.97 0.33
CA ARG A 542 -25.67 16.38 1.57
C ARG A 542 -24.69 16.58 2.71
N LYS A 543 -23.66 15.72 2.75
CA LYS A 543 -22.59 15.74 3.75
C LYS A 543 -21.27 15.40 3.09
N VAL A 544 -20.18 15.95 3.63
CA VAL A 544 -18.80 15.60 3.27
C VAL A 544 -18.03 15.31 4.55
N VAL A 545 -17.37 14.15 4.58
CA VAL A 545 -16.43 13.71 5.61
C VAL A 545 -15.01 13.91 5.03
N PRO A 546 -14.32 15.02 5.37
CA PRO A 546 -13.02 15.34 4.79
C PRO A 546 -11.85 14.53 5.40
N GLY A 547 -12.09 13.75 6.46
CA GLY A 547 -11.01 13.01 7.13
C GLY A 547 -10.01 13.92 7.83
N VAL A 548 -10.50 14.98 8.50
CA VAL A 548 -9.68 15.93 9.24
C VAL A 548 -10.29 16.17 10.61
N ARG A 549 -9.46 16.08 11.65
CA ARG A 549 -9.88 16.33 13.04
C ARG A 549 -10.52 17.71 13.19
N ASN A 550 -11.58 17.77 13.99
CA ASN A 550 -12.44 18.95 14.22
C ASN A 550 -13.31 19.34 13.01
N PHE A 551 -13.25 18.58 11.93
CA PHE A 551 -14.06 18.76 10.73
C PHE A 551 -14.63 17.40 10.32
N ASP A 552 -15.28 16.70 11.25
CA ASP A 552 -15.72 15.31 11.03
C ASP A 552 -16.76 15.23 9.89
N ILE A 553 -17.73 16.15 9.90
CA ILE A 553 -18.82 16.22 8.92
C ILE A 553 -19.08 17.68 8.55
N LEU A 554 -19.04 17.98 7.25
CA LEU A 554 -19.46 19.25 6.66
C LEU A 554 -20.83 19.04 6.01
N THR A 555 -21.79 19.90 6.32
CA THR A 555 -23.16 19.87 5.80
C THR A 555 -23.45 20.99 4.82
N GLU A 556 -22.59 22.01 4.77
CA GLU A 556 -22.82 23.22 3.98
C GLU A 556 -21.52 23.70 3.30
N PRO A 557 -21.58 24.21 2.05
CA PRO A 557 -20.43 24.80 1.38
C PRO A 557 -19.80 25.98 2.15
N ALA A 558 -20.59 26.73 2.92
CA ALA A 558 -20.12 27.86 3.71
C ALA A 558 -19.07 27.48 4.77
N GLN A 559 -19.12 26.23 5.26
CA GLN A 559 -18.15 25.73 6.26
C GLN A 559 -16.74 25.55 5.69
N LEU A 560 -16.59 25.52 4.36
CA LEU A 560 -15.29 25.37 3.70
C LEU A 560 -14.37 26.56 3.90
N GLU A 561 -14.92 27.76 4.12
CA GLU A 561 -14.10 28.92 4.44
C GLU A 561 -13.41 28.77 5.81
N GLY A 562 -14.15 28.26 6.81
CA GLY A 562 -13.60 27.91 8.11
C GLY A 562 -12.54 26.82 8.01
N PHE A 563 -12.78 25.79 7.19
CA PHE A 563 -11.81 24.72 6.92
C PHE A 563 -10.53 25.25 6.27
N ARG A 564 -10.63 26.10 5.25
CA ARG A 564 -9.49 26.70 4.55
C ARG A 564 -8.62 27.56 5.48
N ASN A 565 -9.26 28.32 6.37
CA ASN A 565 -8.58 29.25 7.28
C ASN A 565 -8.07 28.59 8.57
N ALA A 566 -8.44 27.32 8.83
CA ALA A 566 -8.06 26.60 10.02
C ALA A 566 -6.54 26.35 10.09
N ARG A 567 -5.97 26.49 11.30
CA ARG A 567 -4.57 26.16 11.58
C ARG A 567 -4.43 24.67 11.93
N LEU A 568 -4.40 23.83 10.90
CA LEU A 568 -4.29 22.37 11.06
C LEU A 568 -2.84 21.90 11.26
N LYS A 569 -2.63 20.85 12.06
CA LYS A 569 -1.34 20.17 12.19
C LYS A 569 -1.28 18.97 11.23
N ALA A 570 -0.08 18.52 10.90
CA ALA A 570 0.12 17.33 10.06
C ALA A 570 -0.62 16.10 10.60
N SER A 571 -0.61 15.91 11.91
CA SER A 571 -1.28 14.79 12.56
C SER A 571 -2.80 14.83 12.43
N ASP A 572 -3.41 16.00 12.18
CA ASP A 572 -4.87 16.17 12.17
C ASP A 572 -5.55 15.59 10.91
N PHE A 573 -4.77 15.19 9.92
CA PHE A 573 -5.25 14.60 8.67
C PHE A 573 -5.24 13.08 8.72
N GLU A 574 -6.24 12.47 8.10
CA GLU A 574 -6.23 11.06 7.76
C GLU A 574 -5.47 10.83 6.46
N LEU A 575 -4.26 10.27 6.61
CA LEU A 575 -3.28 10.16 5.54
C LEU A 575 -2.91 8.72 5.24
N SER A 576 -2.73 8.48 3.96
CA SER A 576 -2.11 7.28 3.42
C SER A 576 -1.01 7.70 2.44
N ALA A 577 -0.21 6.75 2.00
CA ALA A 577 0.78 6.94 0.96
C ALA A 577 1.06 5.59 0.30
N TYR A 578 1.28 5.61 -1.01
CA TYR A 578 1.38 4.39 -1.81
C TYR A 578 2.67 4.32 -2.62
N HIS A 579 3.47 5.39 -2.62
CA HIS A 579 4.58 5.58 -3.54
C HIS A 579 5.88 5.94 -2.81
N PRO A 580 6.38 5.07 -1.90
CA PRO A 580 7.69 5.28 -1.31
C PRO A 580 8.77 5.22 -2.39
N LEU A 581 9.67 6.21 -2.47
CA LEU A 581 10.79 6.28 -3.43
C LEU A 581 12.07 6.84 -2.78
N GLY A 582 13.24 6.60 -3.41
CA GLY A 582 14.47 7.40 -3.22
C GLY A 582 15.46 7.00 -2.12
N THR A 583 15.23 5.88 -1.44
CA THR A 583 16.05 5.44 -0.30
C THR A 583 17.40 4.81 -0.63
N ALA A 584 17.65 4.49 -1.90
CA ALA A 584 18.94 4.10 -2.43
C ALA A 584 19.21 4.91 -3.71
N ARG A 585 19.02 6.24 -3.61
CA ARG A 585 18.91 7.14 -4.76
C ARG A 585 20.04 6.98 -5.77
N MET A 586 19.66 7.04 -7.04
CA MET A 586 20.57 7.11 -8.17
C MET A 586 21.18 8.51 -8.34
N GLY A 587 22.45 8.56 -8.76
CA GLY A 587 23.13 9.79 -9.14
C GLY A 587 24.53 9.52 -9.72
N ALA A 588 25.07 10.50 -10.45
CA ALA A 588 26.40 10.40 -11.04
C ALA A 588 27.54 10.55 -10.01
N ASP A 589 27.29 11.24 -8.89
CA ASP A 589 28.28 11.47 -7.84
C ASP A 589 28.20 10.38 -6.74
N PRO A 590 29.24 9.53 -6.57
CA PRO A 590 29.25 8.46 -5.57
C PRO A 590 29.22 8.98 -4.14
N HIS A 591 29.63 10.22 -3.85
CA HIS A 591 29.53 10.79 -2.51
C HIS A 591 28.12 11.28 -2.17
N ARG A 592 27.26 11.40 -3.19
CA ARG A 592 25.89 11.90 -3.06
C ARG A 592 24.86 10.90 -3.51
N SER A 593 25.17 9.66 -3.82
CA SER A 593 24.18 8.67 -4.25
C SER A 593 24.56 7.27 -3.79
N VAL A 594 23.68 6.30 -3.97
CA VAL A 594 23.95 4.89 -3.64
C VAL A 594 24.27 4.10 -4.91
N VAL A 595 23.57 4.38 -6.00
CA VAL A 595 23.81 3.74 -7.30
C VAL A 595 24.11 4.76 -8.39
N GLY A 596 24.91 4.32 -9.36
CA GLY A 596 25.24 5.09 -10.55
C GLY A 596 24.12 5.10 -11.59
N PRO A 597 24.29 5.86 -12.69
CA PRO A 597 23.32 5.92 -13.79
C PRO A 597 23.12 4.57 -14.51
N ASN A 598 24.05 3.63 -14.33
CA ASN A 598 23.99 2.24 -14.78
C ASN A 598 23.24 1.30 -13.81
N HIS A 599 22.64 1.81 -12.73
CA HIS A 599 22.01 1.06 -11.63
C HIS A 599 22.94 0.25 -10.73
N GLU A 600 24.25 0.26 -10.99
CA GLU A 600 25.23 -0.44 -10.16
C GLU A 600 25.53 0.37 -8.90
N CYS A 601 25.69 -0.33 -7.77
CA CYS A 601 26.08 0.25 -6.50
C CYS A 601 27.51 0.78 -6.58
N HIS A 602 27.70 2.04 -6.17
CA HIS A 602 29.03 2.68 -6.18
C HIS A 602 30.05 1.92 -5.33
N ASP A 603 29.60 1.36 -4.20
CA ASP A 603 30.47 0.70 -3.23
C ASP A 603 30.78 -0.77 -3.56
N HIS A 604 29.93 -1.46 -4.34
CA HIS A 604 29.94 -2.92 -4.45
C HIS A 604 29.72 -3.37 -5.90
N PRO A 605 30.79 -3.63 -6.65
CA PRO A 605 30.69 -4.08 -8.03
C PRO A 605 29.91 -5.40 -8.14
N GLY A 606 29.04 -5.49 -9.15
CA GLY A 606 28.12 -6.61 -9.35
C GLY A 606 26.83 -6.54 -8.50
N LEU A 607 26.67 -5.52 -7.65
CA LEU A 607 25.41 -5.23 -6.96
C LEU A 607 24.63 -4.16 -7.71
N TYR A 608 23.43 -4.48 -8.16
CA TYR A 608 22.53 -3.53 -8.82
C TYR A 608 21.30 -3.25 -7.96
N ILE A 609 20.76 -2.04 -8.03
CA ILE A 609 19.49 -1.69 -7.38
C ILE A 609 18.50 -1.18 -8.42
N VAL A 610 17.40 -1.92 -8.56
CA VAL A 610 16.39 -1.68 -9.59
C VAL A 610 15.00 -1.80 -8.97
N ASP A 611 14.57 -0.75 -8.26
CA ASP A 611 13.22 -0.61 -7.72
C ASP A 611 12.92 0.87 -7.37
N GLY A 612 11.84 1.14 -6.62
CA GLY A 612 11.50 2.49 -6.18
C GLY A 612 12.59 3.19 -5.35
N SER A 613 13.48 2.47 -4.68
CA SER A 613 14.56 3.04 -3.87
C SER A 613 15.58 3.81 -4.71
N CYS A 614 15.84 3.40 -5.95
CA CYS A 614 16.81 4.08 -6.81
C CYS A 614 16.25 5.33 -7.50
N ILE A 615 14.93 5.54 -7.49
CA ILE A 615 14.28 6.71 -8.11
C ILE A 615 14.74 8.01 -7.41
N PRO A 616 15.39 8.97 -8.11
CA PRO A 616 16.04 10.10 -7.47
C PRO A 616 15.13 11.05 -6.68
N SER A 617 13.88 11.21 -7.10
CA SER A 617 12.94 12.16 -6.49
C SER A 617 11.48 11.81 -6.72
N SER A 618 10.60 12.46 -5.94
CA SER A 618 9.14 12.38 -6.06
C SER A 618 8.67 12.72 -7.48
N LEU A 619 7.88 11.83 -8.09
CA LEU A 619 7.42 11.97 -9.48
C LEU A 619 6.21 12.91 -9.60
N GLY A 620 5.34 12.94 -8.58
CA GLY A 620 4.01 13.55 -8.65
C GLY A 620 2.97 12.74 -9.42
N VAL A 621 3.32 11.53 -9.85
CA VAL A 621 2.44 10.55 -10.50
C VAL A 621 2.73 9.15 -9.97
N ASN A 622 1.86 8.18 -10.30
CA ASN A 622 2.06 6.76 -10.00
C ASN A 622 3.41 6.26 -10.59
N PRO A 623 4.31 5.65 -9.78
CA PRO A 623 5.68 5.36 -10.20
C PRO A 623 5.87 4.02 -10.93
N MET A 624 4.84 3.17 -10.99
CA MET A 624 4.98 1.79 -11.49
C MET A 624 5.61 1.72 -12.88
N LEU A 625 5.07 2.45 -13.86
CA LEU A 625 5.62 2.46 -15.22
C LEU A 625 7.05 3.02 -15.25
N THR A 626 7.36 4.02 -14.42
CA THR A 626 8.71 4.60 -14.38
C THR A 626 9.72 3.59 -13.85
N ILE A 627 9.39 2.88 -12.78
CA ILE A 627 10.23 1.81 -12.22
C ILE A 627 10.44 0.70 -13.25
N MET A 628 9.37 0.27 -13.93
CA MET A 628 9.44 -0.79 -14.95
C MET A 628 10.25 -0.36 -16.17
N ALA A 629 10.08 0.88 -16.66
CA ALA A 629 10.85 1.39 -17.80
C ALA A 629 12.35 1.51 -17.46
N MET A 630 12.68 2.01 -16.26
CA MET A 630 14.07 2.02 -15.77
C MET A 630 14.61 0.59 -15.62
N ALA A 631 13.80 -0.36 -15.20
CA ALA A 631 14.19 -1.76 -15.12
C ALA A 631 14.45 -2.40 -16.49
N THR A 632 13.65 -2.09 -17.51
CA THR A 632 13.91 -2.50 -18.89
C THR A 632 15.25 -1.96 -19.39
N ARG A 633 15.57 -0.68 -19.11
CA ARG A 633 16.88 -0.10 -19.43
C ARG A 633 18.00 -0.80 -18.66
N ALA A 634 17.84 -0.99 -17.35
CA ALA A 634 18.83 -1.60 -16.48
C ALA A 634 19.21 -3.01 -16.93
N ALA A 635 18.25 -3.82 -17.37
CA ALA A 635 18.51 -5.16 -17.88
C ALA A 635 19.48 -5.16 -19.07
N GLY A 636 19.33 -4.24 -20.02
CA GLY A 636 20.26 -4.11 -21.16
C GLY A 636 21.66 -3.69 -20.74
N VAL A 637 21.77 -2.82 -19.73
CA VAL A 637 23.06 -2.40 -19.16
C VAL A 637 23.76 -3.55 -18.43
N ILE A 638 23.02 -4.30 -17.60
CA ILE A 638 23.53 -5.46 -16.88
C ILE A 638 24.01 -6.54 -17.84
N ALA A 639 23.25 -6.81 -18.92
CA ALA A 639 23.64 -7.77 -19.95
C ALA A 639 24.99 -7.40 -20.58
N ALA A 640 25.15 -6.15 -21.02
CA ALA A 640 26.42 -5.68 -21.60
C ALA A 640 27.60 -5.84 -20.62
N GLN A 641 27.40 -5.52 -19.33
CA GLN A 641 28.44 -5.67 -18.30
C GLN A 641 28.76 -7.12 -17.92
N LEU A 642 27.92 -8.09 -18.28
CA LEU A 642 28.18 -9.52 -18.08
C LEU A 642 28.91 -10.16 -19.26
N GLU A 643 28.94 -9.49 -20.42
CA GLU A 643 29.68 -9.91 -21.60
C GLU A 643 31.14 -9.41 -21.57
N ASP A 644 31.39 -8.29 -20.88
CA ASP A 644 32.71 -7.73 -20.57
C ASP A 644 33.45 -8.50 -19.45
#